data_AF-A0A7J3MVL8-F1
#
_entry.id   AF-A0A7J3MVL8-F1
#
_cell.length_a   1.000
_cell.length_b   1.000
_cell.length_c   1.000
_cell.angle_alpha   90.00
_cell.angle_beta   90.00
_cell.angle_gamma   90.00
#
_symmetry.space_group_name_H-M   'P 1'
#
loop_
_entity.id
_entity.type
_entity.pdbx_description
1 polymer ?
#
loop_
_entity_poly.entity_id
_entity_poly.type
_entity_poly.pdbx_seq_one_letter_code
_entity_poly.pdbx_strand_id
1 'polypeptide(L)'
;MNSLGPGETRTAYFPNFDFSTRCTEPDDVVRVYADPPKPYVGDEIAELDEYNNVITETWRCLDRPDLVVEDIWIIGSSNPSDRTRTRLDSGEEFEVWARIRNIGDTTAPQSIATLSVGLGPGRGVETYTVNIRALNPGAMVEVRFPISFTCDPTVWAYSLRVIVDSTEEITEKNEGNNLSAEFHVSCNIPYPDLVIEDLWLEGFTIKYRIKNQGSVEAGRSTTRLILPTPQGYIALDDQVSRLSPGRSSEESFNYIFDWSQYRDGAPIYYLTIFADFNNNVEEYRGEANNEREFQWRNPGFIKITGRILYQEADAPTGNDRNRGPLNLRDFKPFRFGKLYFRSITDSYKSQVIITDSNGYFSTFIPRVVGRQLRIRIGGEEVLDGNMNYAVRVGRDFDACNEYVGWDSINTITIPDTGDIELGELKVGANQNIDFEGYVQETYIDWICGWRRPLPGGSAYFNIAETILVGRMYADAHRDISESDSIGRVSVAYPDSGPFDFGAPAWENPFYDEIYLTGPREANGYRDLGFVDQIILHEYAHHLSEEISENDWALAIHHKCFCATGLDPGEFAWFEGFAEYFSHLLLYLHSDRSDPHYLSQESADFEWYETPLCDGNVPGLLQEGGVTAFLLDLVDDPRTFEWSVSEDFDRISGLDDMIFKIFDTEMDNVIDAPDIFEFMNGGDGLIARARREGYPSEDDIMLLYRHYQR
;
A
#
# COMPACT_ATOMS: atom_id res chain seq x y z
N MET A 1 -3.37 -78.19 52.93
CA MET A 1 -4.27 -79.25 53.45
C MET A 1 -3.60 -79.88 54.69
N ASN A 2 -4.30 -80.65 55.54
CA ASN A 2 -3.64 -81.43 56.60
C ASN A 2 -2.82 -82.58 55.97
N SER A 3 -1.79 -83.08 56.69
CA SER A 3 -0.90 -84.15 56.21
C SER A 3 -1.65 -85.43 55.82
N LEU A 4 -1.12 -86.12 54.80
CA LEU A 4 -1.56 -87.46 54.37
C LEU A 4 -0.57 -88.51 54.90
N GLY A 5 -1.09 -89.60 55.48
CA GLY A 5 -0.27 -90.76 55.85
C GLY A 5 0.05 -91.68 54.67
N PRO A 6 1.03 -92.60 54.79
CA PRO A 6 1.36 -93.55 53.73
C PRO A 6 0.15 -94.39 53.30
N GLY A 7 -0.18 -94.35 52.00
CA GLY A 7 -1.31 -95.11 51.42
C GLY A 7 -2.68 -94.45 51.58
N GLU A 8 -2.77 -93.28 52.21
CA GLU A 8 -4.02 -92.52 52.30
C GLU A 8 -4.28 -91.72 51.01
N THR A 9 -5.53 -91.75 50.55
CA THR A 9 -5.98 -90.94 49.41
C THR A 9 -7.00 -89.91 49.87
N ARG A 10 -6.95 -88.70 49.29
CA ARG A 10 -7.94 -87.65 49.56
C ARG A 10 -8.43 -87.01 48.27
N THR A 11 -9.74 -86.82 48.18
CA THR A 11 -10.36 -86.03 47.12
C THR A 11 -10.54 -84.59 47.60
N ALA A 12 -10.12 -83.64 46.78
CA ALA A 12 -10.33 -82.21 46.99
C ALA A 12 -11.09 -81.62 45.81
N TYR A 13 -11.78 -80.50 46.05
CA TYR A 13 -12.54 -79.77 45.05
C TYR A 13 -12.05 -78.32 44.99
N PHE A 14 -12.08 -77.71 43.82
CA PHE A 14 -11.74 -76.29 43.61
C PHE A 14 -13.04 -75.47 43.52
N PRO A 15 -13.61 -74.98 44.64
CA PRO A 15 -14.97 -74.40 44.67
C PRO A 15 -15.14 -73.12 43.85
N ASN A 16 -14.02 -72.48 43.47
CA ASN A 16 -14.01 -71.23 42.70
C ASN A 16 -13.59 -71.42 41.23
N PHE A 17 -13.47 -72.67 40.78
CA PHE A 17 -13.12 -72.99 39.40
C PHE A 17 -14.31 -73.67 38.71
N ASP A 18 -14.97 -72.93 37.83
CA ASP A 18 -15.99 -73.46 36.92
C ASP A 18 -15.41 -73.50 35.51
N PHE A 19 -15.17 -74.71 35.02
CA PHE A 19 -14.60 -74.94 33.69
C PHE A 19 -15.54 -74.48 32.58
N SER A 20 -16.85 -74.50 32.80
CA SER A 20 -17.86 -74.18 31.78
C SER A 20 -17.90 -72.70 31.39
N THR A 21 -17.27 -71.82 32.18
CA THR A 21 -17.21 -70.37 31.96
C THR A 21 -15.80 -69.86 31.67
N ARG A 22 -14.78 -70.74 31.71
CA ARG A 22 -13.36 -70.36 31.61
C ARG A 22 -12.58 -71.09 30.53
N CYS A 23 -13.25 -71.93 29.74
CA CYS A 23 -12.62 -72.75 28.73
C CYS A 23 -12.03 -71.91 27.58
N THR A 24 -10.78 -72.16 27.17
CA THR A 24 -10.17 -71.55 25.97
C THR A 24 -10.00 -72.59 24.86
N GLU A 25 -10.70 -72.37 23.75
CA GLU A 25 -11.01 -73.43 22.78
C GLU A 25 -9.83 -73.96 21.94
N PRO A 26 -9.97 -75.18 21.36
CA PRO A 26 -11.09 -76.14 21.49
C PRO A 26 -11.01 -77.02 22.74
N ASP A 27 -9.82 -77.08 23.34
CA ASP A 27 -9.52 -77.85 24.52
C ASP A 27 -8.56 -77.06 25.41
N ASP A 28 -8.77 -77.16 26.73
CA ASP A 28 -7.84 -76.62 27.71
C ASP A 28 -7.00 -77.73 28.34
N VAL A 29 -5.73 -77.41 28.60
CA VAL A 29 -4.83 -78.27 29.37
C VAL A 29 -4.95 -77.91 30.85
N VAL A 30 -5.61 -78.77 31.62
CA VAL A 30 -5.75 -78.64 33.06
C VAL A 30 -4.60 -79.36 33.75
N ARG A 31 -3.82 -78.62 34.55
CA ARG A 31 -2.74 -79.17 35.38
C ARG A 31 -3.08 -79.02 36.84
N VAL A 32 -3.05 -80.13 37.58
CA VAL A 32 -3.22 -80.14 39.03
C VAL A 32 -1.93 -80.58 39.68
N TYR A 33 -1.38 -79.73 40.54
CA TYR A 33 -0.16 -80.00 41.30
C TYR A 33 -0.53 -80.35 42.74
N ALA A 34 0.02 -81.45 43.27
CA ALA A 34 -0.08 -81.83 44.67
C ALA A 34 0.85 -80.98 45.55
N ASP A 35 2.03 -80.63 45.03
CA ASP A 35 3.01 -79.69 45.60
C ASP A 35 3.64 -78.85 44.46
N PRO A 36 3.20 -77.60 44.20
CA PRO A 36 3.59 -76.85 43.00
C PRO A 36 5.02 -76.26 43.06
N PRO A 37 5.76 -76.18 41.94
CA PRO A 37 7.09 -75.56 41.90
C PRO A 37 7.04 -74.02 41.96
N LYS A 38 8.12 -73.36 42.41
CA LYS A 38 8.23 -71.88 42.48
C LYS A 38 8.03 -71.23 41.09
N PRO A 39 7.31 -70.08 40.99
CA PRO A 39 7.05 -69.09 42.03
C PRO A 39 5.72 -69.25 42.79
N TYR A 40 4.93 -70.29 42.53
CA TYR A 40 3.56 -70.42 43.02
C TYR A 40 3.43 -71.16 44.37
N VAL A 41 4.31 -70.84 45.34
CA VAL A 41 4.53 -71.55 46.63
C VAL A 41 5.21 -72.91 46.42
N GLY A 42 6.55 -72.95 46.52
CA GLY A 42 7.39 -74.05 46.01
C GLY A 42 7.44 -75.32 46.83
N ASP A 43 8.07 -76.38 46.28
CA ASP A 43 8.47 -77.69 46.86
C ASP A 43 8.61 -77.66 48.39
N GLU A 44 7.49 -77.63 49.10
CA GLU A 44 7.45 -77.42 50.55
C GLU A 44 7.66 -78.76 51.27
N ILE A 45 7.44 -79.88 50.57
CA ILE A 45 7.58 -81.23 51.08
C ILE A 45 8.55 -82.00 50.18
N ALA A 46 9.69 -82.41 50.75
CA ALA A 46 10.62 -83.30 50.04
C ALA A 46 10.04 -84.70 49.92
N GLU A 47 9.79 -85.14 48.70
CA GLU A 47 9.22 -86.45 48.36
C GLU A 47 10.28 -87.40 47.79
N LEU A 48 9.97 -88.70 47.71
CA LEU A 48 10.91 -89.69 47.13
C LEU A 48 11.09 -89.50 45.62
N ASP A 49 10.09 -88.92 44.94
CA ASP A 49 10.09 -88.66 43.51
C ASP A 49 9.35 -87.37 43.23
N GLU A 50 10.12 -86.28 43.09
CA GLU A 50 9.63 -84.91 42.88
C GLU A 50 8.96 -84.69 41.52
N TYR A 51 8.94 -85.69 40.64
CA TYR A 51 8.42 -85.57 39.27
C TYR A 51 7.02 -86.14 39.07
N ASN A 52 6.41 -86.71 40.12
CA ASN A 52 5.09 -87.34 40.04
C ASN A 52 3.96 -86.54 40.73
N ASN A 53 4.25 -85.30 41.13
CA ASN A 53 3.33 -84.41 41.84
C ASN A 53 2.33 -83.67 40.92
N VAL A 54 2.39 -83.88 39.59
CA VAL A 54 1.50 -83.22 38.63
C VAL A 54 0.73 -84.25 37.79
N ILE A 55 -0.58 -84.04 37.70
CA ILE A 55 -1.41 -84.66 36.65
C ILE A 55 -1.81 -83.59 35.63
N THR A 56 -1.76 -83.98 34.35
CA THR A 56 -2.17 -83.14 33.23
C THR A 56 -3.27 -83.84 32.47
N GLU A 57 -4.40 -83.17 32.28
CA GLU A 57 -5.54 -83.65 31.51
C GLU A 57 -5.93 -82.61 30.47
N THR A 58 -6.53 -83.06 29.37
CA THR A 58 -7.09 -82.20 28.34
C THR A 58 -8.60 -82.27 28.42
N TRP A 59 -9.25 -81.13 28.68
CA TRP A 59 -10.70 -81.04 28.84
C TRP A 59 -11.29 -80.28 27.64
N ARG A 60 -12.33 -80.85 27.03
CA ARG A 60 -13.00 -80.27 25.87
C ARG A 60 -14.07 -79.27 26.28
N CYS A 61 -14.13 -78.11 25.63
CA CYS A 61 -15.17 -77.11 25.87
C CYS A 61 -16.56 -77.63 25.46
N LEU A 62 -17.62 -77.08 26.06
CA LEU A 62 -19.01 -77.42 25.70
C LEU A 62 -19.39 -76.75 24.36
N ASP A 63 -19.96 -77.51 23.43
CA ASP A 63 -20.46 -76.95 22.17
C ASP A 63 -21.61 -75.95 22.46
N ARG A 64 -21.52 -74.72 21.94
CA ARG A 64 -22.51 -73.63 22.13
C ARG A 64 -22.74 -72.85 20.81
N PRO A 65 -23.89 -72.19 20.63
CA PRO A 65 -24.07 -71.23 19.55
C PRO A 65 -23.19 -69.99 19.76
N ASP A 66 -22.98 -69.22 18.70
CA ASP A 66 -22.24 -67.94 18.73
C ASP A 66 -22.79 -67.03 17.61
N LEU A 67 -23.63 -66.07 17.95
CA LEU A 67 -24.36 -65.20 17.06
C LEU A 67 -23.59 -63.90 16.86
N VAL A 68 -23.27 -63.59 15.62
CA VAL A 68 -22.61 -62.34 15.25
C VAL A 68 -23.43 -61.56 14.24
N VAL A 69 -23.38 -60.23 14.36
CA VAL A 69 -23.79 -59.34 13.28
C VAL A 69 -22.65 -59.25 12.29
N GLU A 70 -22.83 -59.83 11.11
CA GLU A 70 -21.81 -59.87 10.05
C GLU A 70 -21.77 -58.56 9.24
N ASP A 71 -22.92 -57.94 8.99
CA ASP A 71 -23.01 -56.76 8.13
C ASP A 71 -24.27 -55.92 8.44
N ILE A 72 -24.19 -54.61 8.16
CA ILE A 72 -25.29 -53.64 8.25
C ILE A 72 -25.27 -52.79 6.99
N TRP A 73 -26.42 -52.62 6.34
CA TRP A 73 -26.56 -51.73 5.19
C TRP A 73 -27.93 -51.05 5.16
N ILE A 74 -28.04 -50.03 4.32
CA ILE A 74 -29.29 -49.35 4.02
C ILE A 74 -29.72 -49.57 2.58
N ILE A 75 -31.02 -49.40 2.32
CA ILE A 75 -31.59 -49.39 0.98
C ILE A 75 -32.39 -48.10 0.83
N GLY A 76 -31.91 -47.18 -0.02
CA GLY A 76 -32.56 -45.90 -0.30
C GLY A 76 -33.59 -46.00 -1.43
N SER A 77 -34.64 -45.19 -1.37
CA SER A 77 -35.75 -45.20 -2.32
C SER A 77 -35.36 -44.76 -3.73
N SER A 78 -34.28 -43.97 -3.89
CA SER A 78 -33.80 -43.53 -5.21
C SER A 78 -32.99 -44.59 -5.95
N ASN A 79 -32.37 -45.53 -5.23
CA ASN A 79 -31.66 -46.67 -5.82
C ASN A 79 -31.76 -47.92 -4.92
N PRO A 80 -32.85 -48.71 -5.06
CA PRO A 80 -33.12 -49.86 -4.21
C PRO A 80 -32.15 -51.04 -4.37
N SER A 81 -31.24 -51.00 -5.35
CA SER A 81 -30.32 -52.09 -5.67
C SER A 81 -28.92 -51.93 -5.05
N ASP A 82 -28.60 -50.74 -4.54
CA ASP A 82 -27.26 -50.41 -4.03
C ASP A 82 -27.18 -50.59 -2.51
N ARG A 83 -26.47 -51.64 -2.07
CA ARG A 83 -26.22 -51.95 -0.65
C ARG A 83 -24.96 -51.29 -0.09
N THR A 84 -24.22 -50.54 -0.92
CA THR A 84 -22.95 -49.91 -0.52
C THR A 84 -23.11 -48.44 -0.15
N ARG A 85 -24.33 -47.89 -0.28
CA ARG A 85 -24.61 -46.48 0.05
C ARG A 85 -24.50 -46.21 1.53
N THR A 86 -23.80 -45.12 1.82
CA THR A 86 -23.72 -44.47 3.14
C THR A 86 -24.16 -43.00 3.08
N ARG A 87 -24.59 -42.54 1.90
CA ARG A 87 -24.98 -41.14 1.63
C ARG A 87 -26.26 -41.08 0.78
N LEU A 88 -27.25 -40.35 1.27
CA LEU A 88 -28.60 -40.22 0.70
C LEU A 88 -28.93 -38.77 0.40
N ASP A 89 -29.85 -38.51 -0.54
CA ASP A 89 -30.30 -37.14 -0.80
C ASP A 89 -31.33 -36.68 0.24
N SER A 90 -31.38 -35.37 0.53
CA SER A 90 -32.37 -34.81 1.46
C SER A 90 -33.78 -35.17 1.02
N GLY A 91 -34.60 -35.64 1.96
CA GLY A 91 -35.96 -36.11 1.69
C GLY A 91 -36.04 -37.54 1.13
N GLU A 92 -34.92 -38.22 0.86
CA GLU A 92 -34.93 -39.62 0.44
C GLU A 92 -35.31 -40.54 1.61
N GLU A 93 -36.18 -41.51 1.35
CA GLU A 93 -36.54 -42.55 2.32
C GLU A 93 -35.57 -43.74 2.25
N PHE A 94 -35.23 -44.33 3.39
CA PHE A 94 -34.38 -45.52 3.45
C PHE A 94 -34.80 -46.53 4.53
N GLU A 95 -34.47 -47.79 4.28
CA GLU A 95 -34.69 -48.93 5.18
C GLU A 95 -33.36 -49.49 5.69
N VAL A 96 -33.34 -50.04 6.90
CA VAL A 96 -32.14 -50.63 7.53
C VAL A 96 -32.23 -52.15 7.51
N TRP A 97 -31.12 -52.78 7.11
CA TRP A 97 -30.96 -54.23 7.02
C TRP A 97 -29.70 -54.69 7.76
N ALA A 98 -29.73 -55.91 8.25
CA ALA A 98 -28.57 -56.56 8.87
C ALA A 98 -28.46 -58.02 8.45
N ARG A 99 -27.23 -58.54 8.45
CA ARG A 99 -26.91 -59.96 8.25
C ARG A 99 -26.37 -60.54 9.54
N ILE A 100 -26.96 -61.66 9.96
CA ILE A 100 -26.66 -62.32 11.23
C ILE A 100 -26.24 -63.75 10.92
N ARG A 101 -25.16 -64.21 11.56
CA ARG A 101 -24.60 -65.56 11.38
C ARG A 101 -24.39 -66.23 12.73
N ASN A 102 -24.69 -67.52 12.80
CA ASN A 102 -24.21 -68.36 13.89
C ASN A 102 -22.84 -68.95 13.52
N ILE A 103 -21.77 -68.49 14.15
CA ILE A 103 -20.39 -68.99 14.00
C ILE A 103 -20.03 -70.06 15.04
N GLY A 104 -20.97 -70.42 15.92
CA GLY A 104 -20.79 -71.44 16.95
C GLY A 104 -21.01 -72.86 16.44
N ASP A 105 -20.87 -73.81 17.35
CA ASP A 105 -20.82 -75.25 17.04
C ASP A 105 -22.18 -75.95 17.21
N THR A 106 -23.18 -75.27 17.79
CA THR A 106 -24.54 -75.79 17.94
C THR A 106 -25.60 -74.83 17.38
N THR A 107 -26.82 -75.32 17.20
CA THR A 107 -27.95 -74.52 16.71
C THR A 107 -28.33 -73.46 17.74
N ALA A 108 -28.28 -72.19 17.34
CA ALA A 108 -28.87 -71.09 18.08
C ALA A 108 -30.41 -71.18 17.98
N PRO A 109 -31.14 -71.19 19.11
CA PRO A 109 -32.60 -71.06 19.11
C PRO A 109 -33.08 -69.75 18.46
N GLN A 110 -34.41 -69.57 18.38
CA GLN A 110 -34.98 -68.28 17.95
C GLN A 110 -34.56 -67.18 18.93
N SER A 111 -34.20 -66.01 18.40
CA SER A 111 -33.70 -64.85 19.15
C SER A 111 -34.29 -63.54 18.62
N ILE A 112 -33.89 -62.40 19.19
CA ILE A 112 -34.30 -61.05 18.82
C ILE A 112 -33.04 -60.22 18.50
N ALA A 113 -33.04 -59.55 17.34
CA ALA A 113 -32.12 -58.45 17.07
C ALA A 113 -32.76 -57.10 17.38
N THR A 114 -31.98 -56.20 17.98
CA THR A 114 -32.35 -54.81 18.24
C THR A 114 -31.44 -53.87 17.42
N LEU A 115 -32.05 -52.97 16.65
CA LEU A 115 -31.42 -51.82 16.02
C LEU A 115 -31.56 -50.61 16.95
N SER A 116 -30.44 -49.94 17.26
CA SER A 116 -30.40 -48.63 17.89
C SER A 116 -30.05 -47.56 16.84
N VAL A 117 -30.81 -46.46 16.84
CA VAL A 117 -30.66 -45.33 15.91
C VAL A 117 -30.43 -44.05 16.69
N GLY A 118 -29.25 -43.44 16.52
CA GLY A 118 -28.93 -42.11 17.03
C GLY A 118 -29.12 -41.03 15.98
N LEU A 119 -29.79 -39.93 16.34
CA LEU A 119 -30.12 -38.78 15.46
C LEU A 119 -29.16 -37.59 15.64
N GLY A 120 -27.90 -37.84 16.04
CA GLY A 120 -26.90 -36.81 16.34
C GLY A 120 -26.86 -36.34 17.81
N PRO A 121 -25.93 -35.42 18.17
CA PRO A 121 -25.76 -34.95 19.54
C PRO A 121 -27.02 -34.25 20.07
N GLY A 122 -27.49 -34.65 21.25
CA GLY A 122 -28.62 -34.03 21.94
C GLY A 122 -30.00 -34.52 21.51
N ARG A 123 -30.11 -35.36 20.46
CA ARG A 123 -31.34 -36.09 20.12
C ARG A 123 -31.26 -37.52 20.68
N GLY A 124 -32.37 -38.02 21.21
CA GLY A 124 -32.42 -39.34 21.89
C GLY A 124 -32.09 -40.51 20.96
N VAL A 125 -31.89 -41.69 21.56
CA VAL A 125 -31.68 -42.95 20.82
C VAL A 125 -33.02 -43.67 20.71
N GLU A 126 -33.39 -44.07 19.49
CA GLU A 126 -34.57 -44.90 19.23
C GLU A 126 -34.15 -46.36 19.01
N THR A 127 -35.02 -47.31 19.37
CA THR A 127 -34.73 -48.74 19.25
C THR A 127 -35.85 -49.50 18.55
N TYR A 128 -35.49 -50.42 17.64
CA TYR A 128 -36.40 -51.22 16.84
C TYR A 128 -35.99 -52.69 16.90
N THR A 129 -36.94 -53.62 17.00
CA THR A 129 -36.64 -55.05 17.16
C THR A 129 -37.16 -55.88 15.99
N VAL A 130 -36.49 -57.01 15.73
CA VAL A 130 -36.90 -58.00 14.74
C VAL A 130 -36.60 -59.42 15.25
N ASN A 131 -37.52 -60.35 15.00
CA ASN A 131 -37.35 -61.76 15.37
C ASN A 131 -36.39 -62.47 14.40
N ILE A 132 -35.49 -63.27 14.95
CA ILE A 132 -34.52 -64.09 14.21
C ILE A 132 -34.87 -65.55 14.42
N ARG A 133 -35.17 -66.26 13.33
CA ARG A 133 -35.39 -67.72 13.37
C ARG A 133 -34.15 -68.46 13.89
N ALA A 134 -34.33 -69.68 14.39
CA ALA A 134 -33.22 -70.54 14.78
C ALA A 134 -32.18 -70.72 13.65
N LEU A 135 -30.89 -70.68 14.00
CA LEU A 135 -29.76 -70.75 13.07
C LEU A 135 -28.86 -71.94 13.42
N ASN A 136 -28.74 -72.89 12.49
CA ASN A 136 -27.76 -73.96 12.60
C ASN A 136 -26.32 -73.42 12.55
N PRO A 137 -25.31 -74.18 13.00
CA PRO A 137 -23.90 -73.83 12.86
C PRO A 137 -23.56 -73.40 11.42
N GLY A 138 -22.92 -72.24 11.28
CA GLY A 138 -22.54 -71.62 10.01
C GLY A 138 -23.69 -70.98 9.20
N ALA A 139 -24.95 -71.12 9.63
CA ALA A 139 -26.09 -70.55 8.92
C ALA A 139 -26.19 -69.03 9.14
N MET A 140 -26.71 -68.32 8.14
CA MET A 140 -26.95 -66.87 8.19
C MET A 140 -28.37 -66.49 7.77
N VAL A 141 -28.82 -65.33 8.22
CA VAL A 141 -30.10 -64.72 7.84
C VAL A 141 -29.92 -63.21 7.64
N GLU A 142 -30.58 -62.67 6.61
CA GLU A 142 -30.73 -61.22 6.43
C GLU A 142 -32.08 -60.81 7.01
N VAL A 143 -32.08 -59.76 7.84
CA VAL A 143 -33.28 -59.22 8.48
C VAL A 143 -33.47 -57.76 8.09
N ARG A 144 -34.72 -57.39 7.83
CA ARG A 144 -35.16 -56.01 7.63
C ARG A 144 -35.81 -55.52 8.92
N PHE A 145 -35.41 -54.37 9.41
CA PHE A 145 -36.10 -53.74 10.54
C PHE A 145 -37.41 -53.09 10.06
N PRO A 146 -38.52 -53.20 10.81
CA PRO A 146 -39.84 -52.72 10.39
C PRO A 146 -40.00 -51.19 10.57
N ILE A 147 -39.03 -50.41 10.05
CA ILE A 147 -39.02 -48.94 10.08
C ILE A 147 -38.37 -48.39 8.80
N SER A 148 -38.87 -47.24 8.34
CA SER A 148 -38.25 -46.43 7.29
C SER A 148 -37.94 -45.04 7.83
N PHE A 149 -36.80 -44.49 7.44
CA PHE A 149 -36.36 -43.15 7.81
C PHE A 149 -36.38 -42.25 6.58
N THR A 150 -36.74 -40.99 6.74
CA THR A 150 -36.56 -39.96 5.70
C THR A 150 -35.32 -39.16 6.05
N CYS A 151 -34.43 -38.93 5.07
CA CYS A 151 -33.21 -38.14 5.27
C CYS A 151 -33.57 -36.69 5.66
N ASP A 152 -33.51 -36.39 6.95
CA ASP A 152 -33.83 -35.09 7.54
C ASP A 152 -32.62 -34.16 7.40
N PRO A 153 -32.74 -33.01 6.69
CA PRO A 153 -31.64 -32.06 6.53
C PRO A 153 -31.19 -31.42 7.86
N THR A 154 -31.94 -31.56 8.95
CA THR A 154 -31.54 -31.11 10.28
C THR A 154 -30.73 -32.16 11.06
N VAL A 155 -30.55 -33.36 10.51
CA VAL A 155 -29.77 -34.46 11.08
C VAL A 155 -28.51 -34.68 10.24
N TRP A 156 -27.35 -34.29 10.78
CA TRP A 156 -26.05 -34.38 10.08
C TRP A 156 -25.64 -35.81 9.72
N ALA A 157 -25.94 -36.78 10.59
CA ALA A 157 -25.76 -38.21 10.32
C ALA A 157 -26.62 -39.07 11.26
N TYR A 158 -27.08 -40.22 10.76
CA TYR A 158 -27.65 -41.29 11.57
C TYR A 158 -26.53 -42.22 12.02
N SER A 159 -26.53 -42.60 13.31
CA SER A 159 -25.68 -43.66 13.85
C SER A 159 -26.53 -44.91 14.08
N LEU A 160 -26.14 -46.02 13.44
CA LEU A 160 -26.86 -47.29 13.50
C LEU A 160 -25.99 -48.35 14.19
N ARG A 161 -26.58 -49.07 15.14
CA ARG A 161 -25.98 -50.26 15.77
C ARG A 161 -27.00 -51.36 15.89
N VAL A 162 -26.63 -52.59 15.56
CA VAL A 162 -27.43 -53.79 15.74
C VAL A 162 -26.80 -54.68 16.81
N ILE A 163 -27.64 -55.20 17.71
CA ILE A 163 -27.29 -56.22 18.70
C ILE A 163 -28.13 -57.45 18.40
N VAL A 164 -27.49 -58.59 18.14
CA VAL A 164 -28.16 -59.90 18.11
C VAL A 164 -28.25 -60.49 19.52
N ASP A 165 -29.26 -61.31 19.81
CA ASP A 165 -29.57 -61.79 21.16
C ASP A 165 -29.64 -60.68 22.21
N SER A 166 -30.29 -59.57 21.85
CA SER A 166 -30.36 -58.39 22.71
C SER A 166 -31.07 -58.60 24.06
N THR A 167 -31.71 -59.76 24.26
CA THR A 167 -32.33 -60.18 25.51
C THR A 167 -31.43 -61.07 26.38
N GLU A 168 -30.24 -61.44 25.89
CA GLU A 168 -29.28 -62.33 26.56
C GLU A 168 -29.92 -63.65 27.01
N GLU A 169 -30.82 -64.20 26.19
CA GLU A 169 -31.56 -65.44 26.50
C GLU A 169 -30.84 -66.69 25.99
N ILE A 170 -29.92 -66.54 25.02
CA ILE A 170 -29.10 -67.63 24.50
C ILE A 170 -27.75 -67.55 25.18
N THR A 171 -27.34 -68.62 25.86
CA THR A 171 -25.97 -68.72 26.37
C THR A 171 -25.04 -69.11 25.24
N GLU A 172 -24.16 -68.19 24.88
CA GLU A 172 -23.29 -68.28 23.72
C GLU A 172 -21.88 -68.73 24.11
N LYS A 173 -21.09 -69.04 23.08
CA LYS A 173 -19.67 -69.33 23.19
C LYS A 173 -18.86 -68.06 23.45
N ASN A 174 -19.31 -66.95 22.88
CA ASN A 174 -18.80 -65.61 23.13
C ASN A 174 -19.99 -64.66 23.27
N GLU A 175 -20.15 -64.03 24.43
CA GLU A 175 -21.22 -63.05 24.66
C GLU A 175 -20.80 -61.63 24.21
N GLY A 176 -19.52 -61.45 23.88
CA GLY A 176 -18.90 -60.14 23.62
C GLY A 176 -18.96 -59.68 22.16
N ASN A 177 -19.44 -60.50 21.23
CA ASN A 177 -19.44 -60.25 19.78
C ASN A 177 -20.85 -60.13 19.18
N ASN A 178 -21.87 -60.02 20.03
CA ASN A 178 -23.26 -59.84 19.63
C ASN A 178 -23.57 -58.42 19.12
N LEU A 179 -22.71 -57.45 19.45
CA LEU A 179 -22.84 -56.05 19.05
C LEU A 179 -22.02 -55.77 17.78
N SER A 180 -22.69 -55.23 16.76
CA SER A 180 -22.05 -54.71 15.55
C SER A 180 -21.18 -53.46 15.78
N ALA A 181 -20.30 -53.19 14.82
CA ALA A 181 -19.67 -51.88 14.69
C ALA A 181 -20.71 -50.81 14.32
N GLU A 182 -20.41 -49.56 14.68
CA GLU A 182 -21.27 -48.41 14.38
C GLU A 182 -21.25 -48.10 12.86
N PHE A 183 -22.44 -48.01 12.27
CA PHE A 183 -22.64 -47.70 10.86
C PHE A 183 -23.26 -46.30 10.70
N HIS A 184 -22.68 -45.46 9.85
CA HIS A 184 -23.10 -44.06 9.68
C HIS A 184 -23.78 -43.81 8.33
N VAL A 185 -24.89 -43.08 8.35
CA VAL A 185 -25.61 -42.61 7.15
C VAL A 185 -25.66 -41.09 7.15
N SER A 186 -25.28 -40.45 6.05
CA SER A 186 -25.28 -38.99 5.89
C SER A 186 -26.30 -38.50 4.84
N CYS A 187 -26.86 -37.30 5.05
CA CYS A 187 -27.76 -36.64 4.10
C CYS A 187 -27.04 -35.58 3.25
N ASN A 188 -27.27 -35.56 1.94
CA ASN A 188 -26.91 -34.45 1.05
C ASN A 188 -27.97 -33.36 1.19
N ILE A 189 -27.55 -32.16 1.61
CA ILE A 189 -28.47 -31.04 1.75
C ILE A 189 -28.09 -29.97 0.71
N PRO A 190 -29.01 -29.56 -0.18
CA PRO A 190 -28.72 -28.56 -1.19
C PRO A 190 -28.71 -27.15 -0.59
N TYR A 191 -27.53 -26.68 -0.19
CA TYR A 191 -27.29 -25.30 0.25
C TYR A 191 -26.10 -24.68 -0.50
N PRO A 192 -26.04 -23.35 -0.64
CA PRO A 192 -24.78 -22.64 -0.93
C PRO A 192 -23.78 -22.85 0.23
N ASP A 193 -22.51 -22.59 -0.06
CA ASP A 193 -21.41 -22.69 0.92
C ASP A 193 -20.29 -21.77 0.42
N LEU A 194 -20.25 -20.55 0.94
CA LEU A 194 -19.23 -19.55 0.61
C LEU A 194 -17.97 -19.78 1.43
N VAL A 195 -16.82 -19.66 0.79
CA VAL A 195 -15.52 -19.72 1.47
C VAL A 195 -14.57 -18.71 0.90
N ILE A 196 -13.70 -18.18 1.76
CA ILE A 196 -12.56 -17.38 1.32
C ILE A 196 -11.44 -18.33 0.89
N GLU A 197 -11.07 -18.30 -0.41
CA GLU A 197 -9.99 -19.10 -0.99
C GLU A 197 -8.62 -18.44 -0.83
N ASP A 198 -8.53 -17.11 -0.90
CA ASP A 198 -7.26 -16.39 -0.85
C ASP A 198 -7.42 -14.91 -0.46
N LEU A 199 -6.33 -14.28 -0.01
CA LEU A 199 -6.22 -12.87 0.38
C LEU A 199 -4.78 -12.37 0.11
N TRP A 200 -4.61 -11.39 -0.77
CA TRP A 200 -3.31 -10.87 -1.20
C TRP A 200 -3.30 -9.35 -1.40
N LEU A 201 -2.10 -8.78 -1.57
CA LEU A 201 -1.91 -7.39 -1.99
C LEU A 201 -1.54 -7.33 -3.47
N GLU A 202 -2.18 -6.43 -4.19
CA GLU A 202 -1.74 -6.01 -5.52
C GLU A 202 -1.41 -4.51 -5.45
N GLY A 203 -0.11 -4.18 -5.44
CA GLY A 203 0.34 -2.84 -5.08
C GLY A 203 0.00 -2.53 -3.61
N PHE A 204 -0.85 -1.52 -3.40
CA PHE A 204 -1.39 -1.15 -2.08
C PHE A 204 -2.86 -1.54 -1.91
N THR A 205 -3.49 -2.20 -2.88
CA THR A 205 -4.91 -2.60 -2.78
C THR A 205 -5.01 -4.02 -2.25
N ILE A 206 -5.89 -4.22 -1.26
CA ILE A 206 -6.19 -5.55 -0.71
C ILE A 206 -7.20 -6.24 -1.62
N LYS A 207 -6.83 -7.43 -2.13
CA LYS A 207 -7.68 -8.29 -2.95
C LYS A 207 -7.92 -9.63 -2.28
N TYR A 208 -9.05 -10.24 -2.58
CA TYR A 208 -9.39 -11.57 -2.07
C TYR A 208 -10.14 -12.38 -3.12
N ARG A 209 -10.17 -13.70 -2.90
CA ARG A 209 -10.96 -14.63 -3.72
C ARG A 209 -11.96 -15.34 -2.85
N ILE A 210 -13.23 -15.28 -3.23
CA ILE A 210 -14.35 -15.97 -2.58
C ILE A 210 -14.92 -17.02 -3.54
N LYS A 211 -15.37 -18.16 -3.01
CA LYS A 211 -15.93 -19.27 -3.79
C LYS A 211 -17.20 -19.80 -3.16
N ASN A 212 -18.19 -20.12 -4.00
CA ASN A 212 -19.31 -20.95 -3.59
C ASN A 212 -18.95 -22.43 -3.86
N GLN A 213 -18.55 -23.16 -2.83
CA GLN A 213 -18.29 -24.60 -2.90
C GLN A 213 -19.55 -25.46 -2.66
N GLY A 214 -20.69 -24.82 -2.40
CA GLY A 214 -21.97 -25.45 -2.18
C GLY A 214 -22.59 -26.01 -3.46
N SER A 215 -23.75 -26.63 -3.31
CA SER A 215 -24.47 -27.27 -4.43
C SER A 215 -25.58 -26.38 -5.03
N VAL A 216 -25.84 -25.21 -4.45
CA VAL A 216 -26.86 -24.23 -4.88
C VAL A 216 -26.24 -22.84 -5.02
N GLU A 217 -26.81 -21.99 -5.88
CA GLU A 217 -26.38 -20.58 -6.05
C GLU A 217 -26.45 -19.82 -4.71
N ALA A 218 -25.39 -19.09 -4.38
CA ALA A 218 -25.36 -18.15 -3.28
C ALA A 218 -25.97 -16.82 -3.73
N GLY A 219 -26.80 -16.23 -2.87
CA GLY A 219 -27.30 -14.87 -3.05
C GLY A 219 -26.19 -13.83 -3.00
N ARG A 220 -26.57 -12.54 -3.01
CA ARG A 220 -25.61 -11.47 -2.72
C ARG A 220 -25.22 -11.54 -1.25
N SER A 221 -23.94 -11.35 -0.94
CA SER A 221 -23.41 -11.40 0.42
C SER A 221 -22.45 -10.23 0.68
N THR A 222 -22.06 -10.04 1.94
CA THR A 222 -21.07 -9.02 2.33
C THR A 222 -19.83 -9.71 2.86
N THR A 223 -18.66 -9.42 2.28
CA THR A 223 -17.39 -9.85 2.83
C THR A 223 -16.85 -8.77 3.76
N ARG A 224 -16.40 -9.13 4.96
CA ARG A 224 -15.73 -8.21 5.89
C ARG A 224 -14.31 -8.65 6.17
N LEU A 225 -13.36 -7.72 6.06
CA LEU A 225 -12.00 -7.87 6.54
C LEU A 225 -11.81 -7.09 7.85
N ILE A 226 -11.32 -7.77 8.89
CA ILE A 226 -10.85 -7.13 10.12
C ILE A 226 -9.33 -6.99 10.03
N LEU A 227 -8.88 -5.74 10.00
CA LEU A 227 -7.48 -5.37 9.87
C LEU A 227 -6.95 -4.77 11.19
N PRO A 228 -5.94 -5.37 11.85
CA PRO A 228 -5.30 -4.76 13.02
C PRO A 228 -4.51 -3.52 12.60
N THR A 229 -4.54 -2.46 13.40
CA THR A 229 -3.72 -1.24 13.23
C THR A 229 -3.08 -0.84 14.57
N PRO A 230 -2.09 0.07 14.59
CA PRO A 230 -1.53 0.56 15.86
C PRO A 230 -2.57 1.20 16.79
N GLN A 231 -3.66 1.73 16.23
CA GLN A 231 -4.74 2.39 16.95
C GLN A 231 -5.90 1.44 17.29
N GLY A 232 -5.85 0.16 16.91
CA GLY A 232 -6.90 -0.82 17.19
C GLY A 232 -7.16 -1.75 16.01
N TYR A 233 -8.41 -1.77 15.52
CA TYR A 233 -8.81 -2.56 14.36
C TYR A 233 -9.67 -1.70 13.43
N ILE A 234 -9.54 -1.91 12.13
CA ILE A 234 -10.41 -1.35 11.09
C ILE A 234 -11.21 -2.50 10.49
N ALA A 235 -12.50 -2.27 10.24
CA ALA A 235 -13.34 -3.19 9.48
C ALA A 235 -13.54 -2.62 8.07
N LEU A 236 -13.26 -3.43 7.05
CA LEU A 236 -13.48 -3.10 5.64
C LEU A 236 -14.56 -4.02 5.08
N ASP A 237 -15.54 -3.46 4.40
CA ASP A 237 -16.66 -4.21 3.81
C ASP A 237 -16.62 -4.15 2.30
N ASP A 238 -17.00 -5.25 1.66
CA ASP A 238 -17.18 -5.37 0.23
C ASP A 238 -18.46 -6.16 -0.11
N GLN A 239 -19.14 -5.78 -1.19
CA GLN A 239 -20.42 -6.37 -1.60
C GLN A 239 -20.21 -7.38 -2.73
N VAL A 240 -20.41 -8.66 -2.42
CA VAL A 240 -20.23 -9.74 -3.39
C VAL A 240 -21.55 -10.02 -4.11
N SER A 241 -21.46 -10.10 -5.45
CA SER A 241 -22.60 -10.48 -6.29
C SER A 241 -22.98 -11.95 -6.13
N ARG A 242 -24.09 -12.36 -6.74
CA ARG A 242 -24.54 -13.77 -6.72
C ARG A 242 -23.44 -14.68 -7.28
N LEU A 243 -23.25 -15.85 -6.67
CA LEU A 243 -22.18 -16.77 -7.04
C LEU A 243 -22.74 -18.18 -7.26
N SER A 244 -22.69 -18.67 -8.49
CA SER A 244 -23.18 -20.01 -8.84
C SER A 244 -22.33 -21.14 -8.23
N PRO A 245 -22.86 -22.37 -8.10
CA PRO A 245 -22.12 -23.51 -7.55
C PRO A 245 -20.76 -23.74 -8.23
N GLY A 246 -19.72 -23.92 -7.43
CA GLY A 246 -18.35 -24.17 -7.85
C GLY A 246 -17.58 -22.99 -8.44
N ARG A 247 -18.17 -21.78 -8.51
CA ARG A 247 -17.54 -20.57 -9.07
C ARG A 247 -16.84 -19.76 -7.99
N SER A 248 -15.76 -19.10 -8.39
CA SER A 248 -15.04 -18.11 -7.57
C SER A 248 -15.16 -16.71 -8.18
N SER A 249 -15.08 -15.69 -7.34
CA SER A 249 -14.94 -14.28 -7.71
C SER A 249 -13.69 -13.69 -7.08
N GLU A 250 -13.00 -12.81 -7.80
CA GLU A 250 -11.91 -11.99 -7.28
C GLU A 250 -12.44 -10.58 -7.05
N GLU A 251 -12.26 -10.10 -5.83
CA GLU A 251 -12.82 -8.84 -5.38
C GLU A 251 -11.74 -8.00 -4.67
N SER A 252 -12.05 -6.73 -4.38
CA SER A 252 -11.11 -5.82 -3.75
C SER A 252 -11.80 -4.90 -2.75
N PHE A 253 -11.13 -4.61 -1.64
CA PHE A 253 -11.59 -3.56 -0.74
C PHE A 253 -11.19 -2.19 -1.27
N ASN A 254 -12.09 -1.22 -1.18
CA ASN A 254 -11.78 0.18 -1.46
C ASN A 254 -10.98 0.80 -0.29
N TYR A 255 -9.76 0.31 -0.11
CA TYR A 255 -8.83 0.72 0.93
C TYR A 255 -7.39 0.61 0.41
N ILE A 256 -6.62 1.68 0.60
CA ILE A 256 -5.20 1.71 0.29
C ILE A 256 -4.45 1.29 1.55
N PHE A 257 -3.81 0.14 1.49
CA PHE A 257 -3.02 -0.42 2.58
C PHE A 257 -1.72 0.35 2.76
N ASP A 258 -1.56 0.98 3.92
CA ASP A 258 -0.38 1.74 4.27
C ASP A 258 0.48 0.99 5.29
N TRP A 259 1.60 0.42 4.82
CA TRP A 259 2.56 -0.27 5.67
C TRP A 259 3.28 0.67 6.65
N SER A 260 3.29 1.99 6.44
CA SER A 260 4.00 2.94 7.32
C SER A 260 3.42 3.00 8.73
N GLN A 261 2.16 2.61 8.89
CA GLN A 261 1.51 2.51 10.20
C GLN A 261 2.05 1.33 11.00
N TYR A 262 2.68 0.35 10.36
CA TYR A 262 3.07 -0.91 10.97
C TYR A 262 4.56 -0.91 11.36
N ARG A 263 4.86 -1.13 12.65
CA ARG A 263 6.25 -1.12 13.15
C ARG A 263 7.11 -2.23 12.53
N ASP A 264 8.36 -1.88 12.28
CA ASP A 264 9.41 -2.84 11.92
C ASP A 264 9.58 -3.94 12.98
N GLY A 265 9.76 -5.18 12.50
CA GLY A 265 10.03 -6.34 13.36
C GLY A 265 8.81 -6.98 14.03
N ALA A 266 7.58 -6.48 13.78
CA ALA A 266 6.37 -7.20 14.17
C ALA A 266 6.28 -8.52 13.36
N PRO A 267 6.33 -9.69 14.00
CA PRO A 267 6.70 -10.91 13.28
C PRO A 267 5.62 -11.37 12.29
N ILE A 268 4.34 -11.13 12.58
CA ILE A 268 3.17 -11.60 11.83
C ILE A 268 1.96 -10.73 12.18
N TYR A 269 1.22 -10.23 11.18
CA TYR A 269 -0.12 -9.68 11.34
C TYR A 269 -1.15 -10.76 11.01
N TYR A 270 -2.12 -10.93 11.91
CA TYR A 270 -3.25 -11.83 11.72
C TYR A 270 -4.42 -11.02 11.20
N LEU A 271 -4.84 -11.31 9.98
CA LEU A 271 -6.01 -10.71 9.36
C LEU A 271 -7.11 -11.75 9.36
N THR A 272 -8.31 -11.34 9.75
CA THR A 272 -9.47 -12.21 9.73
C THR A 272 -10.44 -11.69 8.69
N ILE A 273 -10.81 -12.54 7.73
CA ILE A 273 -11.78 -12.22 6.69
C ILE A 273 -12.97 -13.17 6.79
N PHE A 274 -14.16 -12.61 6.65
CA PHE A 274 -15.44 -13.30 6.78
C PHE A 274 -16.17 -13.22 5.44
N ALA A 275 -16.44 -14.37 4.82
CA ALA A 275 -17.49 -14.48 3.82
C ALA A 275 -18.85 -14.26 4.50
N ASP A 276 -19.81 -13.68 3.77
CA ASP A 276 -21.16 -13.40 4.27
C ASP A 276 -21.26 -12.92 5.73
N PHE A 277 -20.48 -11.90 6.09
CA PHE A 277 -20.34 -11.40 7.46
C PHE A 277 -21.69 -11.07 8.15
N ASN A 278 -22.70 -10.68 7.36
CA ASN A 278 -24.03 -10.33 7.87
C ASN A 278 -24.97 -11.55 8.00
N ASN A 279 -24.53 -12.75 7.62
CA ASN A 279 -25.30 -13.99 7.64
C ASN A 279 -26.62 -13.85 6.85
N ASN A 280 -26.52 -13.34 5.61
CA ASN A 280 -27.65 -13.09 4.73
C ASN A 280 -27.95 -14.27 3.78
N VAL A 281 -27.00 -15.21 3.64
CA VAL A 281 -27.09 -16.42 2.84
C VAL A 281 -27.10 -17.62 3.80
N GLU A 282 -28.13 -18.45 3.74
CA GLU A 282 -28.20 -19.65 4.57
C GLU A 282 -27.38 -20.80 3.95
N GLU A 283 -26.40 -21.35 4.68
CA GLU A 283 -25.37 -22.24 4.13
C GLU A 283 -25.30 -23.65 4.74
N TYR A 284 -24.71 -24.59 3.97
CA TYR A 284 -24.66 -26.05 4.24
C TYR A 284 -24.03 -26.44 5.60
N ARG A 285 -23.25 -25.55 6.22
CA ARG A 285 -22.52 -25.78 7.48
C ARG A 285 -22.80 -24.76 8.57
N GLY A 286 -23.76 -23.85 8.38
CA GLY A 286 -24.12 -22.81 9.35
C GLY A 286 -22.95 -21.90 9.74
N GLU A 287 -22.54 -21.02 8.83
CA GLU A 287 -21.46 -20.01 8.99
C GLU A 287 -20.07 -20.54 9.38
N ALA A 288 -19.90 -21.84 9.62
CA ALA A 288 -18.73 -22.39 10.31
C ALA A 288 -17.42 -22.34 9.51
N ASN A 289 -17.47 -22.02 8.22
CA ASN A 289 -16.32 -21.94 7.33
C ASN A 289 -16.25 -20.62 6.54
N ASN A 290 -17.00 -19.63 6.99
CA ASN A 290 -16.99 -18.29 6.42
C ASN A 290 -15.82 -17.45 6.93
N GLU A 291 -15.28 -17.81 8.09
CA GLU A 291 -14.12 -17.15 8.66
C GLU A 291 -12.82 -17.82 8.21
N ARG A 292 -11.88 -16.99 7.75
CA ARG A 292 -10.50 -17.42 7.48
C ARG A 292 -9.51 -16.41 8.03
N GLU A 293 -8.48 -16.94 8.69
CA GLU A 293 -7.35 -16.17 9.17
C GLU A 293 -6.18 -16.26 8.18
N PHE A 294 -5.56 -15.12 7.89
CA PHE A 294 -4.35 -15.00 7.09
C PHE A 294 -3.23 -14.40 7.92
N GLN A 295 -2.04 -14.93 7.73
CA GLN A 295 -0.81 -14.40 8.30
C GLN A 295 -0.09 -13.59 7.24
N TRP A 296 -0.11 -12.27 7.38
CA TRP A 296 0.76 -11.41 6.59
C TRP A 296 2.01 -11.11 7.39
N ARG A 297 3.16 -11.38 6.79
CA ARG A 297 4.40 -10.81 7.27
C ARG A 297 4.52 -9.44 6.63
N ASN A 298 4.81 -8.42 7.44
CA ASN A 298 5.35 -7.19 6.90
C ASN A 298 6.58 -7.62 6.07
N PRO A 299 6.62 -7.36 4.75
CA PRO A 299 7.75 -7.74 3.91
C PRO A 299 9.07 -7.05 4.35
N GLY A 300 9.03 -6.26 5.42
CA GLY A 300 10.06 -5.36 5.85
C GLY A 300 9.98 -4.18 4.92
N PHE A 301 9.55 -3.03 5.40
CA PHE A 301 9.91 -1.81 4.72
C PHE A 301 11.23 -1.34 5.32
N ILE A 302 11.90 -0.45 4.60
CA ILE A 302 13.06 0.25 5.11
C ILE A 302 12.79 1.73 4.92
N LYS A 303 12.95 2.49 6.01
CA LYS A 303 12.92 3.94 5.92
C LYS A 303 14.24 4.38 5.32
N ILE A 304 14.16 5.23 4.30
CA ILE A 304 15.32 5.91 3.74
C ILE A 304 15.12 7.41 3.94
N THR A 305 16.08 8.04 4.60
CA THR A 305 16.13 9.48 4.86
C THR A 305 17.40 10.08 4.26
N GLY A 306 17.34 11.37 3.96
CA GLY A 306 18.48 12.14 3.49
C GLY A 306 18.10 13.59 3.23
N ARG A 307 19.06 14.38 2.76
CA ARG A 307 18.90 15.79 2.42
C ARG A 307 19.59 16.08 1.09
N ILE A 308 18.93 16.79 0.16
CA ILE A 308 19.55 17.21 -1.10
C ILE A 308 19.92 18.69 -1.01
N LEU A 309 21.17 18.96 -1.36
CA LEU A 309 21.73 20.30 -1.44
C LEU A 309 22.36 20.54 -2.83
N TYR A 310 22.35 21.79 -3.30
CA TYR A 310 23.01 22.18 -4.53
C TYR A 310 23.96 23.35 -4.28
N GLN A 311 25.06 23.40 -5.02
CA GLN A 311 26.07 24.44 -4.92
C GLN A 311 25.57 25.71 -5.61
N GLU A 312 25.69 26.86 -4.94
CA GLU A 312 25.36 28.16 -5.55
C GLU A 312 26.58 28.81 -6.25
N ALA A 313 26.36 29.83 -7.07
CA ALA A 313 27.33 30.48 -7.93
C ALA A 313 28.54 31.09 -7.19
N ASP A 314 28.29 31.67 -6.02
CA ASP A 314 29.29 32.35 -5.19
C ASP A 314 30.28 31.37 -4.53
N ALA A 315 30.03 30.07 -4.67
CA ALA A 315 30.92 29.01 -4.23
C ALA A 315 32.17 28.97 -5.13
N PRO A 316 33.39 28.94 -4.58
CA PRO A 316 34.61 29.02 -5.36
C PRO A 316 34.63 27.97 -6.49
N THR A 317 34.53 28.43 -7.73
CA THR A 317 34.81 27.61 -8.91
C THR A 317 36.30 27.31 -8.90
N GLY A 318 36.68 26.04 -9.06
CA GLY A 318 38.03 25.53 -8.80
C GLY A 318 39.20 26.12 -9.62
N ASN A 319 39.00 27.22 -10.33
CA ASN A 319 40.06 27.99 -11.00
C ASN A 319 40.51 29.26 -10.25
N ASP A 320 39.83 29.67 -9.18
CA ASP A 320 40.32 30.77 -8.35
C ASP A 320 41.38 30.27 -7.35
N ARG A 321 42.66 30.42 -7.70
CA ARG A 321 43.81 29.97 -6.88
C ARG A 321 43.89 30.64 -5.50
N ASN A 322 43.01 31.61 -5.19
CA ASN A 322 43.07 32.45 -4.00
C ASN A 322 41.91 32.27 -3.01
N ARG A 323 40.90 31.41 -3.27
CA ARG A 323 39.81 31.14 -2.32
C ARG A 323 39.78 29.65 -1.96
N GLY A 324 39.67 29.37 -0.65
CA GLY A 324 39.97 28.07 -0.02
C GLY A 324 39.03 26.90 -0.39
N PRO A 325 39.14 25.75 0.32
CA PRO A 325 38.30 24.57 0.04
C PRO A 325 36.80 24.87 0.17
N LEU A 326 35.98 24.17 -0.62
CA LEU A 326 34.51 24.25 -0.59
C LEU A 326 33.98 24.14 0.84
N ASN A 327 33.20 25.12 1.28
CA ASN A 327 32.58 25.16 2.60
C ASN A 327 31.11 24.71 2.52
N LEU A 328 30.58 24.19 3.63
CA LEU A 328 29.15 23.84 3.74
C LEU A 328 28.22 25.05 3.52
N ARG A 329 28.72 26.27 3.70
CA ARG A 329 27.98 27.52 3.45
C ARG A 329 27.74 27.81 1.97
N ASP A 330 28.36 27.03 1.09
CA ASP A 330 28.31 27.20 -0.36
C ASP A 330 27.16 26.38 -1.00
N PHE A 331 26.32 25.74 -0.17
CA PHE A 331 25.26 24.83 -0.60
C PHE A 331 23.89 25.24 -0.04
N LYS A 332 22.88 25.29 -0.91
CA LYS A 332 21.48 25.60 -0.61
C LYS A 332 20.62 24.34 -0.64
N PRO A 333 19.51 24.26 0.12
CA PRO A 333 18.59 23.13 0.07
C PRO A 333 17.81 23.10 -1.24
N PHE A 334 17.63 21.92 -1.83
CA PHE A 334 16.69 21.73 -2.94
C PHE A 334 15.29 21.47 -2.39
N ARG A 335 14.41 22.47 -2.42
CA ARG A 335 13.12 22.50 -1.71
C ARG A 335 11.99 22.07 -2.63
N PHE A 336 11.06 21.30 -2.07
CA PHE A 336 9.91 20.75 -2.82
C PHE A 336 10.33 20.04 -4.12
N GLY A 337 11.56 19.54 -4.12
CA GLY A 337 12.24 18.92 -5.23
C GLY A 337 11.80 17.49 -5.38
N LYS A 338 11.58 17.05 -6.62
CA LYS A 338 11.06 15.73 -6.94
C LYS A 338 12.19 14.74 -7.19
N LEU A 339 12.12 13.57 -6.53
CA LEU A 339 13.08 12.47 -6.68
C LEU A 339 12.39 11.11 -6.62
N TYR A 340 13.08 10.04 -7.01
CA TYR A 340 12.63 8.67 -6.78
C TYR A 340 13.81 7.71 -6.67
N PHE A 341 13.56 6.52 -6.15
CA PHE A 341 14.51 5.42 -6.12
C PHE A 341 14.26 4.49 -7.30
N ARG A 342 15.32 4.19 -8.06
CA ARG A 342 15.31 3.20 -9.13
C ARG A 342 16.25 2.07 -8.80
N SER A 343 15.78 0.83 -8.94
CA SER A 343 16.62 -0.34 -8.82
C SER A 343 17.52 -0.51 -10.05
N ILE A 344 18.77 -0.87 -9.81
CA ILE A 344 19.71 -1.26 -10.86
C ILE A 344 19.82 -2.78 -11.00
N THR A 345 19.21 -3.53 -10.08
CA THR A 345 19.24 -5.00 -10.04
C THR A 345 17.96 -5.65 -10.56
N ASP A 346 16.84 -4.93 -10.57
CA ASP A 346 15.53 -5.39 -11.03
C ASP A 346 14.69 -4.21 -11.55
N SER A 347 13.42 -4.46 -11.90
CA SER A 347 12.52 -3.44 -12.44
C SER A 347 11.85 -2.55 -11.37
N TYR A 348 12.27 -2.61 -10.11
CA TYR A 348 11.64 -1.82 -9.05
C TYR A 348 11.89 -0.31 -9.23
N LYS A 349 10.83 0.46 -9.05
CA LYS A 349 10.81 1.92 -9.02
C LYS A 349 9.93 2.38 -7.86
N SER A 350 10.40 3.31 -7.04
CA SER A 350 9.54 3.92 -6.01
C SER A 350 8.57 4.93 -6.62
N GLN A 351 7.58 5.35 -5.83
CA GLN A 351 6.82 6.56 -6.12
C GLN A 351 7.73 7.80 -6.07
N VAL A 352 7.24 8.90 -6.65
CA VAL A 352 7.90 10.22 -6.56
C VAL A 352 7.85 10.69 -5.11
N ILE A 353 8.97 11.21 -4.65
CA ILE A 353 9.22 11.73 -3.31
C ILE A 353 9.53 13.21 -3.47
N ILE A 354 9.03 14.02 -2.55
CA ILE A 354 9.18 15.47 -2.55
C ILE A 354 10.00 15.85 -1.32
N THR A 355 11.03 16.69 -1.49
CA THR A 355 11.78 17.25 -0.36
C THR A 355 10.97 18.31 0.39
N ASP A 356 11.26 18.51 1.67
CA ASP A 356 10.67 19.59 2.46
C ASP A 356 11.33 20.96 2.16
N SER A 357 10.90 22.01 2.88
CA SER A 357 11.45 23.37 2.77
C SER A 357 12.92 23.50 3.20
N ASN A 358 13.52 22.45 3.74
CA ASN A 358 14.94 22.39 4.10
C ASN A 358 15.70 21.37 3.24
N GLY A 359 15.07 20.79 2.22
CA GLY A 359 15.67 19.80 1.32
C GLY A 359 15.72 18.37 1.87
N TYR A 360 15.10 18.09 3.02
CA TYR A 360 15.05 16.72 3.57
C TYR A 360 13.99 15.89 2.85
N PHE A 361 14.27 14.60 2.68
CA PHE A 361 13.29 13.62 2.24
C PHE A 361 13.25 12.42 3.19
N SER A 362 12.09 11.77 3.22
CA SER A 362 11.87 10.53 3.95
C SER A 362 10.91 9.66 3.16
N THR A 363 11.26 8.40 2.91
CA THR A 363 10.38 7.45 2.23
C THR A 363 10.49 6.06 2.82
N PHE A 364 9.51 5.22 2.53
CA PHE A 364 9.53 3.80 2.84
C PHE A 364 9.53 3.00 1.54
N ILE A 365 10.43 2.03 1.43
CA ILE A 365 10.49 1.12 0.28
C ILE A 365 10.54 -0.34 0.74
N PRO A 366 10.15 -1.32 -0.09
CA PRO A 366 10.27 -2.73 0.25
C PRO A 366 11.72 -3.16 0.51
N ARG A 367 11.96 -3.85 1.63
CA ARG A 367 13.26 -4.37 2.07
C ARG A 367 13.58 -5.67 1.34
N VAL A 368 14.10 -5.54 0.13
CA VAL A 368 14.70 -6.67 -0.60
C VAL A 368 16.21 -6.65 -0.36
N VAL A 369 16.67 -7.48 0.58
CA VAL A 369 18.08 -7.52 1.01
C VAL A 369 19.01 -7.71 -0.19
N GLY A 370 20.03 -6.86 -0.28
CA GLY A 370 20.99 -6.87 -1.39
C GLY A 370 20.49 -6.17 -2.66
N ARG A 371 19.23 -5.71 -2.72
CA ARG A 371 18.77 -4.82 -3.81
C ARG A 371 19.62 -3.57 -3.82
N GLN A 372 19.97 -3.14 -5.02
CA GLN A 372 20.77 -1.96 -5.25
C GLN A 372 19.94 -0.87 -5.90
N LEU A 373 19.94 0.32 -5.30
CA LEU A 373 19.15 1.47 -5.73
C LEU A 373 20.05 2.66 -6.08
N ARG A 374 19.55 3.51 -6.98
CA ARG A 374 20.04 4.87 -7.18
C ARG A 374 18.92 5.86 -6.90
N ILE A 375 19.29 7.04 -6.42
CA ILE A 375 18.40 8.19 -6.39
C ILE A 375 18.43 8.83 -7.77
N ARG A 376 17.26 9.21 -8.28
CA ARG A 376 17.11 9.90 -9.54
C ARG A 376 16.30 11.17 -9.37
N ILE A 377 16.80 12.26 -9.95
CA ILE A 377 16.19 13.60 -9.98
C ILE A 377 16.04 13.98 -11.47
N GLY A 378 14.87 14.46 -11.88
CA GLY A 378 14.60 14.83 -13.29
C GLY A 378 14.57 13.66 -14.29
N GLY A 379 14.46 14.00 -15.59
CA GLY A 379 14.43 13.08 -16.73
C GLY A 379 13.08 12.37 -16.97
N GLU A 380 13.10 11.41 -17.91
CA GLU A 380 11.94 10.74 -18.54
C GLU A 380 10.88 10.15 -17.59
N GLU A 381 11.21 9.91 -16.32
CA GLU A 381 10.25 9.33 -15.37
C GLU A 381 10.28 9.93 -13.95
N VAL A 382 10.77 11.19 -13.87
CA VAL A 382 10.20 12.31 -13.06
C VAL A 382 9.77 13.40 -14.05
N LEU A 383 8.89 12.97 -14.97
CA LEU A 383 7.98 13.70 -15.85
C LEU A 383 8.51 15.03 -16.41
N ASP A 384 8.95 15.04 -17.67
CA ASP A 384 9.10 16.22 -18.54
C ASP A 384 9.96 17.40 -18.06
N GLY A 385 10.99 17.19 -17.23
CA GLY A 385 11.84 18.28 -16.71
C GLY A 385 11.30 18.95 -15.44
N ASN A 386 10.30 18.34 -14.78
CA ASN A 386 9.72 18.85 -13.54
C ASN A 386 10.69 18.75 -12.36
N MET A 387 11.35 19.86 -12.03
CA MET A 387 12.25 19.94 -10.87
C MET A 387 11.46 20.07 -9.56
N ASN A 388 10.45 20.94 -9.53
CA ASN A 388 9.54 21.15 -8.39
C ASN A 388 8.09 21.40 -8.89
N TYR A 389 7.28 22.17 -8.15
CA TYR A 389 5.91 22.50 -8.57
C TYR A 389 5.81 23.81 -9.36
N ALA A 390 6.85 24.65 -9.35
CA ALA A 390 6.86 25.96 -10.00
C ALA A 390 7.48 25.91 -11.41
N VAL A 391 8.44 25.01 -11.64
CA VAL A 391 9.27 25.05 -12.86
C VAL A 391 9.44 23.71 -13.56
N ARG A 392 9.55 23.78 -14.90
CA ARG A 392 10.10 22.74 -15.76
C ARG A 392 11.41 23.25 -16.34
N VAL A 393 12.54 22.66 -15.98
CA VAL A 393 13.84 23.06 -16.55
C VAL A 393 14.29 21.97 -17.51
N GLY A 394 14.52 22.34 -18.76
CA GLY A 394 14.90 21.44 -19.83
C GLY A 394 16.01 22.03 -20.70
N ARG A 395 16.44 21.25 -21.70
CA ARG A 395 17.37 21.69 -22.72
C ARG A 395 16.75 21.41 -24.10
N ASP A 396 16.54 22.45 -24.90
CA ASP A 396 16.24 22.49 -26.35
C ASP A 396 14.90 21.86 -26.87
N PHE A 397 14.08 22.40 -27.81
CA PHE A 397 14.11 23.48 -28.84
C PHE A 397 14.71 23.23 -30.25
N ASP A 398 14.68 22.00 -30.77
CA ASP A 398 14.91 21.73 -32.21
C ASP A 398 14.02 20.62 -32.82
N ALA A 399 12.86 20.39 -32.20
CA ALA A 399 11.97 19.24 -32.40
C ALA A 399 12.45 17.92 -31.76
N CYS A 400 13.49 17.96 -30.93
CA CYS A 400 13.88 16.85 -30.05
C CYS A 400 13.89 17.30 -28.58
N ASN A 401 12.88 16.93 -27.79
CA ASN A 401 12.85 17.31 -26.37
C ASN A 401 14.05 16.70 -25.63
N GLU A 402 14.98 17.52 -25.11
CA GLU A 402 16.07 17.05 -24.25
C GLU A 402 15.77 17.29 -22.76
N TYR A 403 15.81 16.20 -22.00
CA TYR A 403 15.55 16.24 -20.56
C TYR A 403 16.84 16.12 -19.77
N VAL A 404 17.02 17.02 -18.81
CA VAL A 404 18.11 16.96 -17.84
C VAL A 404 17.72 16.05 -16.68
N GLY A 405 18.71 15.34 -16.13
CA GLY A 405 18.52 14.56 -14.91
C GLY A 405 19.83 14.21 -14.23
N TRP A 406 19.70 13.71 -13.01
CA TRP A 406 20.82 13.36 -12.13
C TRP A 406 20.58 12.00 -11.51
N ASP A 407 21.57 11.12 -11.62
CA ASP A 407 21.60 9.84 -10.94
C ASP A 407 22.62 9.90 -9.80
N SER A 408 22.31 9.32 -8.64
CA SER A 408 23.31 9.18 -7.58
C SER A 408 24.50 8.35 -8.08
N ILE A 409 25.71 8.85 -7.86
CA ILE A 409 26.96 8.16 -8.24
C ILE A 409 27.06 6.86 -7.46
N ASN A 410 26.85 6.95 -6.15
CA ASN A 410 26.88 5.82 -5.26
C ASN A 410 25.56 5.06 -5.31
N THR A 411 25.69 3.73 -5.24
CA THR A 411 24.55 2.82 -5.19
C THR A 411 24.22 2.50 -3.74
N ILE A 412 22.95 2.58 -3.40
CA ILE A 412 22.42 2.28 -2.07
C ILE A 412 22.08 0.79 -2.03
N THR A 413 22.76 0.03 -1.19
CA THR A 413 22.47 -1.41 -1.01
C THR A 413 21.53 -1.59 0.17
N ILE A 414 20.40 -2.27 -0.06
CA ILE A 414 19.40 -2.50 0.98
C ILE A 414 19.91 -3.54 2.00
N PRO A 415 20.08 -3.16 3.28
CA PRO A 415 20.57 -4.04 4.32
C PRO A 415 19.50 -5.05 4.78
N ASP A 416 19.96 -6.08 5.47
CA ASP A 416 19.10 -7.07 6.12
C ASP A 416 18.30 -6.50 7.29
N THR A 417 18.81 -5.47 7.96
CA THR A 417 18.20 -4.81 9.12
C THR A 417 18.49 -3.31 9.16
N GLY A 418 17.70 -2.55 9.92
CA GLY A 418 17.89 -1.10 10.15
C GLY A 418 17.41 -0.20 9.01
N ASP A 419 17.29 1.10 9.30
CA ASP A 419 16.97 2.16 8.35
C ASP A 419 18.23 2.70 7.67
N ILE A 420 18.07 3.39 6.53
CA ILE A 420 19.18 4.04 5.82
C ILE A 420 19.07 5.56 6.00
N GLU A 421 20.10 6.16 6.57
CA GLU A 421 20.31 7.60 6.59
C GLU A 421 21.43 7.93 5.59
N LEU A 422 21.08 8.67 4.54
CA LEU A 422 22.00 9.04 3.46
C LEU A 422 22.76 10.33 3.77
N GLY A 423 22.34 11.08 4.79
CA GLY A 423 22.95 12.36 5.14
C GLY A 423 22.70 13.42 4.08
N GLU A 424 23.66 14.33 3.91
CA GLU A 424 23.62 15.41 2.93
C GLU A 424 24.22 14.96 1.60
N LEU A 425 23.38 14.93 0.56
CA LEU A 425 23.73 14.61 -0.81
C LEU A 425 23.82 15.89 -1.62
N LYS A 426 24.91 16.07 -2.38
CA LYS A 426 25.29 17.34 -2.99
C LYS A 426 25.36 17.27 -4.51
N VAL A 427 24.85 18.31 -5.14
CA VAL A 427 25.02 18.61 -6.57
C VAL A 427 25.98 19.79 -6.70
N GLY A 428 27.07 19.63 -7.44
CA GLY A 428 28.05 20.70 -7.66
C GLY A 428 27.76 21.54 -8.90
N ALA A 429 28.33 22.74 -8.96
CA ALA A 429 28.19 23.65 -10.11
C ALA A 429 28.89 23.10 -11.34
N ASN A 430 30.17 22.74 -11.20
CA ASN A 430 31.04 22.28 -12.29
C ASN A 430 31.62 20.88 -12.06
N GLN A 431 31.14 20.17 -11.04
CA GLN A 431 31.66 18.87 -10.65
C GLN A 431 30.56 17.94 -10.14
N ASN A 432 30.70 16.66 -10.44
CA ASN A 432 29.84 15.59 -9.93
C ASN A 432 30.32 15.25 -8.51
N ILE A 433 29.47 15.47 -7.50
CA ILE A 433 29.81 15.24 -6.08
C ILE A 433 29.17 13.94 -5.59
N ASP A 434 27.86 13.95 -5.35
CA ASP A 434 27.07 12.75 -5.02
C ASP A 434 26.18 12.29 -6.18
N PHE A 435 26.04 13.14 -7.19
CA PHE A 435 25.24 12.91 -8.39
C PHE A 435 26.04 13.11 -9.67
N GLU A 436 25.69 12.33 -10.68
CA GLU A 436 26.16 12.47 -12.06
C GLU A 436 25.00 13.02 -12.91
N GLY A 437 25.17 14.25 -13.40
CA GLY A 437 24.23 14.89 -14.31
C GLY A 437 24.31 14.31 -15.72
N TYR A 438 23.19 14.32 -16.42
CA TYR A 438 23.10 13.94 -17.82
C TYR A 438 21.97 14.70 -18.52
N VAL A 439 22.10 14.79 -19.83
CA VAL A 439 21.05 15.22 -20.75
C VAL A 439 20.65 14.03 -21.60
N GLN A 440 19.35 13.86 -21.84
CA GLN A 440 18.80 12.79 -22.68
C GLN A 440 17.76 13.38 -23.65
N GLU A 441 18.09 13.35 -24.93
CA GLU A 441 17.18 13.61 -26.05
C GLU A 441 16.13 12.48 -26.13
N THR A 442 14.84 12.82 -26.28
CA THR A 442 13.79 11.84 -26.60
C THR A 442 13.58 11.71 -28.11
N TYR A 443 13.25 10.48 -28.52
CA TYR A 443 13.26 10.04 -29.92
C TYR A 443 12.13 10.69 -30.72
N ILE A 444 12.43 11.78 -31.44
CA ILE A 444 11.64 12.24 -32.58
C ILE A 444 12.54 12.08 -33.80
N ASP A 445 12.49 10.90 -34.42
CA ASP A 445 13.24 10.48 -35.62
C ASP A 445 14.78 10.27 -35.48
N TRP A 446 15.32 9.51 -36.45
CA TRP A 446 16.67 8.94 -36.68
C TRP A 446 17.94 9.77 -36.35
N ILE A 447 17.80 11.00 -35.82
CA ILE A 447 18.91 11.91 -35.49
C ILE A 447 19.05 12.14 -33.97
N CYS A 448 18.01 11.89 -33.16
CA CYS A 448 17.98 12.20 -31.73
C CYS A 448 18.03 10.93 -30.85
N GLY A 449 18.65 11.01 -29.66
CA GLY A 449 18.61 9.93 -28.66
C GLY A 449 19.91 9.62 -27.92
N TRP A 450 20.88 10.55 -27.89
CA TRP A 450 22.15 10.31 -27.21
C TRP A 450 22.13 10.86 -25.78
N ARG A 451 22.37 10.00 -24.79
CA ARG A 451 22.62 10.45 -23.41
C ARG A 451 24.01 11.06 -23.31
N ARG A 452 24.10 12.33 -22.94
CA ARG A 452 25.36 13.08 -22.78
C ARG A 452 25.61 13.39 -21.31
N PRO A 453 26.85 13.27 -20.80
CA PRO A 453 27.18 13.66 -19.44
C PRO A 453 27.09 15.19 -19.29
N LEU A 454 26.53 15.63 -18.17
CA LEU A 454 26.47 17.02 -17.75
C LEU A 454 27.33 17.17 -16.48
N PRO A 455 28.56 17.72 -16.56
CA PRO A 455 29.39 17.93 -15.39
C PRO A 455 28.76 18.95 -14.44
N GLY A 456 28.47 18.54 -13.20
CA GLY A 456 27.79 19.39 -12.24
C GLY A 456 26.33 19.64 -12.62
N GLY A 457 25.98 20.91 -12.82
CA GLY A 457 24.63 21.31 -13.20
C GLY A 457 23.76 21.79 -12.03
N SER A 458 24.36 22.26 -10.92
CA SER A 458 23.58 22.93 -9.88
C SER A 458 22.90 24.23 -10.35
N ALA A 459 23.29 24.81 -11.49
CA ALA A 459 22.57 25.92 -12.14
C ALA A 459 21.09 25.59 -12.41
N TYR A 460 20.78 24.36 -12.84
CA TYR A 460 19.40 23.91 -13.04
C TYR A 460 18.59 23.89 -11.74
N PHE A 461 19.26 23.58 -10.62
CA PHE A 461 18.65 23.63 -9.29
C PHE A 461 18.48 25.07 -8.83
N ASN A 462 19.46 25.95 -9.10
CA ASN A 462 19.38 27.37 -8.79
C ASN A 462 18.19 28.04 -9.51
N ILE A 463 18.08 27.86 -10.83
CA ILE A 463 16.91 28.29 -11.62
C ILE A 463 15.60 27.83 -10.97
N ALA A 464 15.51 26.53 -10.67
CA ALA A 464 14.30 25.97 -10.10
C ALA A 464 13.92 26.55 -8.74
N GLU A 465 14.93 26.84 -7.91
CA GLU A 465 14.76 27.40 -6.57
C GLU A 465 14.44 28.88 -6.60
N THR A 466 15.09 29.65 -7.49
CA THR A 466 14.84 31.08 -7.65
C THR A 466 13.42 31.33 -8.13
N ILE A 467 12.96 30.58 -9.14
CA ILE A 467 11.56 30.61 -9.59
C ILE A 467 10.59 30.17 -8.49
N LEU A 468 10.96 29.15 -7.69
CA LEU A 468 10.15 28.72 -6.56
C LEU A 468 9.97 29.83 -5.51
N VAL A 469 11.03 30.59 -5.20
CA VAL A 469 10.93 31.75 -4.30
C VAL A 469 9.97 32.79 -4.86
N GLY A 470 10.12 33.16 -6.13
CA GLY A 470 9.21 34.09 -6.79
C GLY A 470 7.76 33.60 -6.79
N ARG A 471 7.55 32.32 -7.12
CA ARG A 471 6.23 31.70 -7.08
C ARG A 471 5.59 31.72 -5.70
N MET A 472 6.34 31.34 -4.67
CA MET A 472 5.85 31.33 -3.28
C MET A 472 5.46 32.73 -2.82
N TYR A 473 6.21 33.75 -3.23
CA TYR A 473 5.89 35.13 -2.93
C TYR A 473 4.60 35.56 -3.63
N ALA A 474 4.46 35.33 -4.93
CA ALA A 474 3.23 35.63 -5.67
C ALA A 474 2.01 34.93 -5.06
N ASP A 475 2.08 33.61 -4.82
CA ASP A 475 0.99 32.83 -4.19
C ASP A 475 0.55 33.40 -2.82
N ALA A 476 1.45 34.08 -2.09
CA ALA A 476 1.16 34.65 -0.78
C ALA A 476 0.48 36.03 -0.82
N HIS A 477 0.61 36.78 -1.93
CA HIS A 477 0.16 38.18 -2.03
C HIS A 477 -1.06 38.38 -2.97
N ARG A 478 -1.40 37.36 -3.78
CA ARG A 478 -2.59 37.34 -4.66
C ARG A 478 -3.92 37.41 -3.92
N ASP A 479 -4.99 37.82 -4.62
CA ASP A 479 -6.32 37.85 -4.01
C ASP A 479 -6.85 36.42 -3.82
N ILE A 480 -7.20 36.07 -2.59
CA ILE A 480 -7.76 34.76 -2.25
C ILE A 480 -9.12 34.50 -2.92
N SER A 481 -9.79 35.54 -3.43
CA SER A 481 -11.04 35.35 -4.18
C SER A 481 -10.85 34.93 -5.63
N GLU A 482 -9.65 35.06 -6.18
CA GLU A 482 -9.36 34.67 -7.56
C GLU A 482 -9.11 33.16 -7.70
N SER A 483 -9.28 32.66 -8.92
CA SER A 483 -9.38 31.21 -9.20
C SER A 483 -8.47 30.71 -10.31
N ASP A 484 -7.88 31.64 -11.05
CA ASP A 484 -6.81 31.39 -12.00
C ASP A 484 -5.54 30.95 -11.25
N SER A 485 -4.86 29.96 -11.81
CA SER A 485 -3.70 29.34 -11.18
C SER A 485 -2.48 29.76 -11.94
N ILE A 486 -1.46 30.30 -11.27
CA ILE A 486 -0.15 30.47 -11.90
C ILE A 486 0.32 29.06 -12.34
N GLY A 487 0.53 28.89 -13.63
CA GLY A 487 1.04 27.67 -14.24
C GLY A 487 2.45 27.31 -13.79
N ARG A 488 3.02 26.30 -14.46
CA ARG A 488 4.45 25.99 -14.33
C ARG A 488 5.16 26.59 -15.53
N VAL A 489 6.15 27.44 -15.28
CA VAL A 489 6.97 27.97 -16.36
C VAL A 489 7.94 26.93 -16.88
N SER A 490 8.14 26.91 -18.20
CA SER A 490 9.20 26.14 -18.84
C SER A 490 10.46 27.00 -18.95
N VAL A 491 11.63 26.42 -18.73
CA VAL A 491 12.91 27.14 -18.82
C VAL A 491 13.86 26.41 -19.75
N ALA A 492 14.30 27.12 -20.78
CA ALA A 492 15.34 26.69 -21.70
C ALA A 492 16.71 27.19 -21.22
N TYR A 493 17.60 26.25 -20.89
CA TYR A 493 18.97 26.56 -20.47
C TYR A 493 19.96 25.40 -20.75
N PRO A 494 21.21 25.67 -21.20
CA PRO A 494 21.78 26.97 -21.55
C PRO A 494 21.67 27.33 -23.05
N ASP A 495 21.06 26.46 -23.85
CA ASP A 495 21.01 26.54 -25.32
C ASP A 495 19.88 27.48 -25.78
N SER A 496 20.22 28.52 -26.54
CA SER A 496 19.28 29.27 -27.37
C SER A 496 19.14 28.57 -28.72
N GLY A 497 17.90 28.41 -29.19
CA GLY A 497 17.63 27.87 -30.52
C GLY A 497 18.35 28.64 -31.65
N PRO A 498 18.22 28.18 -32.91
CA PRO A 498 18.96 28.71 -34.07
C PRO A 498 18.73 30.20 -34.41
N PHE A 499 17.89 30.90 -33.64
CA PHE A 499 17.61 32.32 -33.71
C PHE A 499 18.43 33.10 -32.66
N ASP A 500 19.75 32.93 -32.70
CA ASP A 500 20.74 33.73 -31.96
C ASP A 500 20.75 35.17 -32.53
N PHE A 501 19.67 35.93 -32.28
CA PHE A 501 19.55 37.35 -32.65
C PHE A 501 20.37 38.27 -31.72
N GLY A 502 21.17 37.72 -30.81
CA GLY A 502 22.02 38.49 -29.90
C GLY A 502 21.28 39.09 -28.70
N ALA A 503 20.06 38.65 -28.40
CA ALA A 503 19.34 39.00 -27.17
C ALA A 503 19.75 38.04 -26.02
N PRO A 504 20.14 38.56 -24.84
CA PRO A 504 20.74 37.77 -23.76
C PRO A 504 19.76 37.02 -22.82
N ALA A 505 18.46 37.29 -22.90
CA ALA A 505 17.38 36.56 -22.23
C ALA A 505 16.06 37.09 -22.81
N TRP A 506 15.01 36.27 -22.78
CA TRP A 506 13.66 36.66 -23.20
C TRP A 506 12.65 35.61 -22.74
N GLU A 507 11.43 36.06 -22.46
CA GLU A 507 10.23 35.24 -22.27
C GLU A 507 9.53 35.08 -23.64
N ASN A 508 8.92 33.92 -23.87
CA ASN A 508 8.15 33.61 -25.07
C ASN A 508 6.73 33.21 -24.71
N PRO A 509 5.77 34.15 -24.84
CA PRO A 509 4.38 33.99 -24.42
C PRO A 509 3.68 32.82 -25.11
N PHE A 510 4.17 32.43 -26.28
CA PHE A 510 3.55 31.40 -27.11
C PHE A 510 3.75 30.00 -26.57
N TYR A 511 4.73 29.81 -25.68
CA TYR A 511 5.13 28.51 -25.17
C TYR A 511 5.24 28.45 -23.65
N ASP A 512 4.83 29.51 -22.93
CA ASP A 512 5.02 29.66 -21.47
C ASP A 512 6.47 29.35 -21.08
N GLU A 513 7.43 29.98 -21.78
CA GLU A 513 8.84 29.58 -21.77
C GLU A 513 9.79 30.75 -21.60
N ILE A 514 10.68 30.63 -20.60
CA ILE A 514 11.78 31.55 -20.34
C ILE A 514 13.07 31.01 -20.97
N TYR A 515 13.78 31.86 -21.70
CA TYR A 515 15.10 31.55 -22.25
C TYR A 515 16.20 32.26 -21.45
N LEU A 516 17.10 31.47 -20.87
CA LEU A 516 18.26 31.98 -20.14
C LEU A 516 19.55 31.73 -20.94
N THR A 517 19.89 32.67 -21.83
CA THR A 517 21.04 32.55 -22.74
C THR A 517 22.02 33.71 -22.59
N GLY A 518 23.08 33.55 -21.79
CA GLY A 518 24.00 34.65 -21.53
C GLY A 518 24.62 35.28 -22.78
N PRO A 519 25.04 36.55 -22.72
CA PRO A 519 25.84 37.13 -23.78
C PRO A 519 27.19 36.41 -23.88
N ARG A 520 27.74 36.36 -25.09
CA ARG A 520 29.07 35.81 -25.33
C ARG A 520 30.13 36.78 -24.79
N GLU A 521 30.78 36.40 -23.69
CA GLU A 521 31.92 37.11 -23.13
C GLU A 521 33.26 36.59 -23.67
N ALA A 522 34.35 37.29 -23.35
CA ALA A 522 35.71 36.96 -23.82
C ALA A 522 36.18 35.54 -23.43
N ASN A 523 35.58 34.93 -22.40
CA ASN A 523 35.94 33.61 -21.86
C ASN A 523 34.84 32.53 -22.01
N GLY A 524 33.75 32.80 -22.73
CA GLY A 524 32.59 31.91 -22.84
C GLY A 524 31.28 32.67 -22.70
N TYR A 525 30.16 31.98 -22.71
CA TYR A 525 28.86 32.59 -22.38
C TYR A 525 28.78 32.85 -20.87
N ARG A 526 28.22 33.98 -20.46
CA ARG A 526 27.89 34.23 -19.04
C ARG A 526 26.85 33.17 -18.62
N ASP A 527 27.07 32.52 -17.48
CA ASP A 527 26.15 31.50 -16.99
C ASP A 527 24.96 32.16 -16.27
N LEU A 528 23.87 32.39 -17.01
CA LEU A 528 22.67 33.04 -16.45
C LEU A 528 21.88 32.15 -15.49
N GLY A 529 22.16 30.83 -15.43
CA GLY A 529 21.49 29.93 -14.49
C GLY A 529 21.85 30.22 -13.02
N PHE A 530 22.78 31.13 -12.80
CA PHE A 530 23.26 31.59 -11.51
C PHE A 530 22.99 33.07 -11.23
N VAL A 531 22.32 33.78 -12.14
CA VAL A 531 21.99 35.20 -11.96
C VAL A 531 20.55 35.31 -11.52
N ASP A 532 20.32 35.28 -10.20
CA ASP A 532 18.97 35.19 -9.63
C ASP A 532 18.06 36.35 -10.04
N GLN A 533 18.63 37.55 -10.20
CA GLN A 533 17.92 38.72 -10.73
C GLN A 533 17.28 38.45 -12.08
N ILE A 534 18.05 37.94 -13.04
CA ILE A 534 17.59 37.71 -14.41
C ILE A 534 16.56 36.59 -14.43
N ILE A 535 16.80 35.53 -13.64
CA ILE A 535 15.84 34.42 -13.53
C ILE A 535 14.48 34.93 -13.01
N LEU A 536 14.47 35.81 -12.00
CA LEU A 536 13.24 36.39 -11.48
C LEU A 536 12.60 37.40 -12.43
N HIS A 537 13.39 38.20 -13.15
CA HIS A 537 12.89 39.14 -14.16
C HIS A 537 12.08 38.41 -15.23
N GLU A 538 12.69 37.39 -15.85
CA GLU A 538 11.99 36.63 -16.88
C GLU A 538 10.81 35.81 -16.31
N TYR A 539 10.90 35.38 -15.04
CA TYR A 539 9.75 34.73 -14.38
C TYR A 539 8.62 35.69 -14.08
N ALA A 540 8.90 36.96 -13.84
CA ALA A 540 7.87 37.96 -13.62
C ALA A 540 7.08 38.26 -14.90
N HIS A 541 7.70 38.12 -16.07
CA HIS A 541 7.00 38.12 -17.35
C HIS A 541 5.97 36.99 -17.43
N HIS A 542 6.41 35.73 -17.22
CA HIS A 542 5.50 34.57 -17.13
C HIS A 542 4.39 34.79 -16.09
N LEU A 543 4.75 35.35 -14.93
CA LEU A 543 3.80 35.63 -13.86
C LEU A 543 2.74 36.63 -14.32
N SER A 544 3.14 37.72 -14.97
CA SER A 544 2.20 38.72 -15.50
C SER A 544 1.22 38.10 -16.49
N GLU A 545 1.65 37.22 -17.37
CA GLU A 545 0.76 36.57 -18.35
C GLU A 545 -0.23 35.58 -17.72
N GLU A 546 0.16 34.95 -16.61
CA GLU A 546 -0.71 33.97 -15.95
C GLU A 546 -1.77 34.61 -15.06
N ILE A 547 -1.52 35.83 -14.56
CA ILE A 547 -2.40 36.51 -13.59
C ILE A 547 -3.01 37.80 -14.14
N SER A 548 -2.71 38.15 -15.39
CA SER A 548 -3.28 39.28 -16.12
C SER A 548 -3.34 38.96 -17.63
N GLU A 549 -4.11 39.71 -18.41
CA GLU A 549 -4.28 39.44 -19.85
C GLU A 549 -3.34 40.31 -20.70
N ASN A 550 -2.17 39.76 -21.08
CA ASN A 550 -1.11 40.52 -21.77
C ASN A 550 -1.21 40.48 -23.31
N ASP A 551 -0.80 41.55 -23.99
CA ASP A 551 -0.56 41.58 -25.44
C ASP A 551 0.91 41.28 -25.78
N TRP A 552 1.13 40.52 -26.85
CA TRP A 552 2.47 40.21 -27.36
C TRP A 552 3.28 41.49 -27.60
N ALA A 553 4.45 41.60 -26.95
CA ALA A 553 5.47 42.60 -27.24
C ALA A 553 6.89 42.01 -27.42
N LEU A 554 7.52 42.15 -28.60
CA LEU A 554 8.97 41.87 -28.78
C LEU A 554 9.75 43.18 -28.89
N ALA A 555 10.53 43.54 -27.87
CA ALA A 555 11.38 44.73 -27.90
C ALA A 555 12.71 44.51 -27.15
N ILE A 556 13.63 45.47 -27.30
CA ILE A 556 14.96 45.41 -26.67
C ILE A 556 14.88 46.13 -25.33
N HIS A 557 15.23 45.45 -24.23
CA HIS A 557 15.31 46.04 -22.90
C HIS A 557 16.34 47.15 -22.84
N HIS A 558 15.88 48.35 -22.49
CA HIS A 558 16.76 49.44 -22.11
C HIS A 558 15.93 50.39 -21.26
N LYS A 559 16.42 50.71 -20.06
CA LYS A 559 15.82 51.53 -18.98
C LYS A 559 15.05 52.80 -19.40
N CYS A 560 15.30 53.31 -20.60
CA CYS A 560 14.80 54.56 -21.16
C CYS A 560 14.09 54.37 -22.50
N PHE A 561 13.78 53.14 -22.88
CA PHE A 561 13.29 52.80 -24.20
C PHE A 561 11.77 52.77 -24.19
N CYS A 562 11.17 53.57 -25.06
CA CYS A 562 9.79 53.39 -25.49
C CYS A 562 9.82 52.53 -26.75
N ALA A 563 9.18 51.38 -26.73
CA ALA A 563 9.13 50.50 -27.89
C ALA A 563 8.57 51.22 -29.13
N THR A 564 9.24 51.10 -30.27
CA THR A 564 8.70 51.59 -31.54
C THR A 564 7.71 50.56 -32.09
N GLY A 565 6.42 50.72 -31.82
CA GLY A 565 5.35 49.91 -32.44
C GLY A 565 4.34 49.27 -31.50
N LEU A 566 4.51 49.41 -30.18
CA LEU A 566 3.56 49.04 -29.12
C LEU A 566 3.07 50.30 -28.42
N ASP A 567 2.03 50.20 -27.58
CA ASP A 567 1.72 51.29 -26.65
C ASP A 567 2.91 51.41 -25.66
N PRO A 568 3.58 52.58 -25.57
CA PRO A 568 4.66 52.79 -24.63
C PRO A 568 4.28 52.54 -23.17
N GLY A 569 2.99 52.65 -22.81
CA GLY A 569 2.48 52.38 -21.47
C GLY A 569 2.51 50.88 -21.13
N GLU A 570 2.01 50.03 -22.02
CA GLU A 570 1.98 48.57 -21.87
C GLU A 570 3.41 48.00 -21.77
N PHE A 571 4.30 48.42 -22.66
CA PHE A 571 5.69 47.98 -22.64
C PHE A 571 6.42 48.41 -21.36
N ALA A 572 6.21 49.66 -20.92
CA ALA A 572 6.80 50.15 -19.68
C ALA A 572 6.26 49.41 -18.47
N TRP A 573 4.98 49.02 -18.48
CA TRP A 573 4.37 48.23 -17.42
C TRP A 573 4.99 46.83 -17.33
N PHE A 574 5.03 46.09 -18.44
CA PHE A 574 5.52 44.71 -18.49
C PHE A 574 6.96 44.60 -17.98
N GLU A 575 7.88 45.38 -18.55
CA GLU A 575 9.28 45.39 -18.12
C GLU A 575 9.46 46.00 -16.73
N GLY A 576 8.71 47.05 -16.43
CA GLY A 576 8.82 47.75 -15.15
C GLY A 576 8.38 46.90 -13.96
N PHE A 577 7.29 46.12 -14.13
CA PHE A 577 6.83 45.15 -13.16
C PHE A 577 7.85 44.02 -12.97
N ALA A 578 8.39 43.49 -14.07
CA ALA A 578 9.38 42.42 -14.01
C ALA A 578 10.64 42.83 -13.24
N GLU A 579 11.09 44.06 -13.49
CA GLU A 579 12.25 44.60 -12.80
C GLU A 579 11.95 44.93 -11.33
N TYR A 580 10.77 45.46 -11.02
CA TYR A 580 10.29 45.66 -9.63
C TYR A 580 10.28 44.34 -8.85
N PHE A 581 9.67 43.31 -9.43
CA PHE A 581 9.49 42.02 -8.78
C PHE A 581 10.83 41.34 -8.50
N SER A 582 11.74 41.37 -9.47
CA SER A 582 13.08 40.79 -9.32
C SER A 582 13.86 41.49 -8.19
N HIS A 583 13.85 42.82 -8.16
CA HIS A 583 14.55 43.62 -7.15
C HIS A 583 13.96 43.47 -5.75
N LEU A 584 12.64 43.52 -5.62
CA LEU A 584 11.98 43.37 -4.32
C LEU A 584 12.36 42.04 -3.65
N LEU A 585 12.32 40.94 -4.40
CA LEU A 585 12.66 39.62 -3.87
C LEU A 585 14.13 39.47 -3.53
N LEU A 586 15.03 40.01 -4.37
CA LEU A 586 16.45 40.06 -4.06
C LEU A 586 16.72 40.81 -2.76
N TYR A 587 15.96 41.87 -2.47
CA TYR A 587 16.05 42.58 -1.21
C TYR A 587 15.54 41.75 -0.04
N LEU A 588 14.30 41.24 -0.13
CA LEU A 588 13.66 40.45 0.93
C LEU A 588 14.48 39.22 1.31
N HIS A 589 15.18 38.64 0.33
CA HIS A 589 15.99 37.43 0.48
C HIS A 589 17.49 37.68 0.31
N SER A 590 17.96 38.88 0.65
CA SER A 590 19.37 39.25 0.56
C SER A 590 20.27 38.68 1.66
N ASP A 591 19.70 38.32 2.81
CA ASP A 591 20.46 37.75 3.91
C ASP A 591 20.83 36.30 3.60
N ARG A 592 22.13 35.99 3.60
CA ARG A 592 22.65 34.62 3.45
C ARG A 592 22.17 33.65 4.53
N SER A 593 21.64 34.16 5.65
CA SER A 593 21.02 33.33 6.69
C SER A 593 19.57 32.94 6.36
N ASP A 594 18.94 33.60 5.38
CA ASP A 594 17.60 33.28 4.91
C ASP A 594 17.60 31.94 4.15
N PRO A 595 16.71 30.98 4.50
CA PRO A 595 16.53 29.75 3.72
C PRO A 595 16.09 29.99 2.26
N HIS A 596 15.59 31.17 1.90
CA HIS A 596 15.24 31.59 0.54
C HIS A 596 16.30 32.49 -0.11
N TYR A 597 17.50 32.61 0.47
CA TYR A 597 18.56 33.52 0.01
C TYR A 597 18.74 33.55 -1.52
N LEU A 598 18.77 34.75 -2.09
CA LEU A 598 19.01 35.04 -3.51
C LEU A 598 20.28 35.89 -3.67
N SER A 599 21.11 35.54 -4.65
CA SER A 599 22.39 36.21 -4.96
C SER A 599 22.18 37.52 -5.72
N GLN A 600 22.97 38.54 -5.34
CA GLN A 600 22.79 39.92 -5.79
C GLN A 600 23.90 40.40 -6.74
N GLU A 601 24.26 39.63 -7.77
CA GLU A 601 25.42 39.96 -8.62
C GLU A 601 25.38 41.37 -9.27
N SER A 602 24.24 42.08 -9.32
CA SER A 602 24.13 43.38 -9.99
C SER A 602 22.94 44.27 -9.58
N ALA A 603 22.37 44.14 -8.38
CA ALA A 603 21.22 44.96 -7.99
C ALA A 603 21.64 46.42 -7.74
N ASP A 604 21.43 47.29 -8.72
CA ASP A 604 21.71 48.73 -8.65
C ASP A 604 20.44 49.47 -8.23
N PHE A 605 19.99 49.24 -6.99
CA PHE A 605 18.71 49.76 -6.46
C PHE A 605 18.60 51.29 -6.59
N GLU A 606 19.68 52.02 -6.31
CA GLU A 606 19.74 53.49 -6.42
C GLU A 606 19.38 53.98 -7.84
N TRP A 607 19.68 53.19 -8.87
CA TRP A 607 19.39 53.50 -10.27
C TRP A 607 17.94 53.29 -10.67
N TYR A 608 17.22 52.41 -9.98
CA TYR A 608 15.83 52.09 -10.30
C TYR A 608 14.83 52.95 -9.54
N GLU A 609 15.22 53.50 -8.39
CA GLU A 609 14.40 54.49 -7.69
C GLU A 609 14.54 55.90 -8.31
N THR A 610 15.66 56.17 -8.99
CA THR A 610 15.88 57.45 -9.68
C THR A 610 16.19 57.31 -11.18
N PRO A 611 15.27 56.76 -11.99
CA PRO A 611 15.52 56.52 -13.41
C PRO A 611 15.78 57.84 -14.15
N LEU A 612 17.02 58.07 -14.57
CA LEU A 612 17.43 59.24 -15.37
C LEU A 612 17.48 58.87 -16.86
N CYS A 613 16.46 59.28 -17.60
CA CYS A 613 16.40 59.04 -19.04
C CYS A 613 16.57 60.32 -19.87
N ASP A 614 17.41 60.23 -20.90
CA ASP A 614 17.66 61.34 -21.83
C ASP A 614 16.48 61.52 -22.80
N GLY A 615 15.59 62.47 -22.51
CA GLY A 615 14.47 62.85 -23.38
C GLY A 615 13.23 63.19 -22.56
N ASN A 616 12.42 64.16 -23.01
CA ASN A 616 11.19 64.59 -22.31
C ASN A 616 10.04 63.57 -22.36
N VAL A 617 10.32 62.28 -22.20
CA VAL A 617 9.31 61.22 -22.10
C VAL A 617 8.85 61.15 -20.63
N PRO A 618 7.55 61.17 -20.33
CA PRO A 618 7.06 60.94 -18.96
C PRO A 618 7.64 59.65 -18.36
N GLY A 619 8.02 59.68 -17.08
CA GLY A 619 8.63 58.52 -16.40
C GLY A 619 7.75 57.27 -16.44
N LEU A 620 6.43 57.43 -16.34
CA LEU A 620 5.46 56.31 -16.41
C LEU A 620 5.39 55.61 -17.79
N LEU A 621 5.98 56.18 -18.85
CA LEU A 621 6.11 55.53 -20.16
C LEU A 621 7.50 54.90 -20.34
N GLN A 622 8.23 54.71 -19.24
CA GLN A 622 9.55 54.12 -19.18
C GLN A 622 9.51 52.98 -18.15
N GLU A 623 10.11 51.83 -18.52
CA GLU A 623 10.33 50.68 -17.64
C GLU A 623 10.82 51.11 -16.24
N GLY A 624 11.90 51.88 -16.20
CA GLY A 624 12.49 52.31 -14.92
C GLY A 624 11.55 53.20 -14.09
N GLY A 625 10.69 54.00 -14.71
CA GLY A 625 9.73 54.84 -13.98
C GLY A 625 8.56 54.06 -13.41
N VAL A 626 8.13 52.97 -14.06
CA VAL A 626 7.17 52.02 -13.48
C VAL A 626 7.81 51.26 -12.32
N THR A 627 9.04 50.76 -12.49
CA THR A 627 9.79 50.09 -11.41
C THR A 627 9.92 50.97 -10.18
N ALA A 628 10.38 52.21 -10.34
CA ALA A 628 10.53 53.19 -9.27
C ALA A 628 9.20 53.42 -8.54
N PHE A 629 8.13 53.67 -9.30
CA PHE A 629 6.79 53.86 -8.75
C PHE A 629 6.31 52.66 -7.92
N LEU A 630 6.53 51.43 -8.40
CA LEU A 630 6.13 50.22 -7.66
C LEU A 630 7.01 49.96 -6.43
N LEU A 631 8.30 50.29 -6.49
CA LEU A 631 9.19 50.22 -5.33
C LEU A 631 8.75 51.18 -4.23
N ASP A 632 8.44 52.45 -4.57
CA ASP A 632 7.97 53.48 -3.63
C ASP A 632 6.65 53.14 -2.90
N LEU A 633 5.88 52.18 -3.44
CA LEU A 633 4.68 51.66 -2.77
C LEU A 633 5.01 50.66 -1.66
N VAL A 634 6.20 50.05 -1.69
CA VAL A 634 6.55 48.89 -0.88
C VAL A 634 7.73 49.16 0.06
N ASP A 635 8.72 49.91 -0.41
CA ASP A 635 9.92 50.19 0.34
C ASP A 635 9.70 51.19 1.49
N ASP A 636 10.63 51.21 2.44
CA ASP A 636 10.70 52.23 3.50
C ASP A 636 12.19 52.44 3.75
N PRO A 637 12.77 53.61 3.47
CA PRO A 637 14.22 53.86 3.58
C PRO A 637 14.77 53.65 4.99
N ARG A 638 13.91 53.52 6.02
CA ARG A 638 14.33 53.18 7.39
C ARG A 638 14.58 51.69 7.60
N THR A 639 13.93 50.84 6.80
CA THR A 639 14.05 49.38 6.85
C THR A 639 14.74 48.81 5.62
N PHE A 640 14.67 49.53 4.49
CA PHE A 640 15.25 49.21 3.20
C PHE A 640 16.56 49.96 3.04
N GLU A 641 17.68 49.33 3.42
CA GLU A 641 19.00 49.99 3.50
C GLU A 641 19.50 50.54 2.16
N TRP A 642 18.95 50.07 1.04
CA TRP A 642 19.33 50.50 -0.31
C TRP A 642 18.33 51.45 -0.97
N SER A 643 17.24 51.77 -0.27
CA SER A 643 16.27 52.75 -0.72
C SER A 643 16.82 54.16 -0.50
N VAL A 644 16.78 54.96 -1.54
CA VAL A 644 17.09 56.37 -1.59
C VAL A 644 15.97 57.08 -0.88
N SER A 645 16.27 57.71 0.25
CA SER A 645 15.24 58.47 0.96
C SER A 645 14.76 59.66 0.12
N GLU A 646 13.55 59.55 -0.42
CA GLU A 646 12.88 60.56 -1.21
C GLU A 646 11.75 61.23 -0.42
N ASP A 647 11.17 62.31 -0.98
CA ASP A 647 10.05 63.02 -0.33
C ASP A 647 8.74 62.18 -0.33
N PHE A 648 8.73 61.05 -1.06
CA PHE A 648 7.57 60.24 -1.41
C PHE A 648 7.48 58.88 -0.68
N ASP A 649 8.52 58.45 0.04
CA ASP A 649 8.58 57.22 0.88
C ASP A 649 7.75 57.35 2.17
N ARG A 650 6.54 57.87 2.04
CA ARG A 650 5.54 58.02 3.09
C ARG A 650 4.59 56.82 3.13
N ILE A 651 4.70 55.97 2.13
CA ILE A 651 3.93 54.76 1.87
C ILE A 651 4.91 53.60 1.88
N SER A 652 4.49 52.43 2.36
CA SER A 652 5.33 51.23 2.42
C SER A 652 4.44 49.99 2.63
N GLY A 653 4.91 48.82 2.22
CA GLY A 653 4.21 47.54 2.45
C GLY A 653 2.89 47.39 1.70
N LEU A 654 2.79 47.94 0.48
CA LEU A 654 1.63 47.77 -0.41
C LEU A 654 1.84 46.72 -1.51
N ASP A 655 2.77 45.79 -1.33
CA ASP A 655 3.00 44.65 -2.22
C ASP A 655 1.75 43.79 -2.41
N ASP A 656 1.02 43.51 -1.32
CA ASP A 656 -0.30 42.87 -1.34
C ASP A 656 -1.30 43.60 -2.26
N MET A 657 -1.23 44.94 -2.31
CA MET A 657 -2.14 45.74 -3.12
C MET A 657 -1.78 45.67 -4.59
N ILE A 658 -0.47 45.69 -4.91
CA ILE A 658 0.02 45.56 -6.29
C ILE A 658 -0.49 44.26 -6.90
N PHE A 659 -0.30 43.12 -6.21
CA PHE A 659 -0.77 41.81 -6.68
C PHE A 659 -2.29 41.73 -6.81
N LYS A 660 -3.06 42.32 -5.87
CA LYS A 660 -4.52 42.32 -5.96
C LYS A 660 -5.06 43.17 -7.10
N ILE A 661 -4.45 44.33 -7.38
CA ILE A 661 -4.83 45.16 -8.53
C ILE A 661 -4.54 44.37 -9.81
N PHE A 662 -3.38 43.70 -9.85
CA PHE A 662 -3.00 42.89 -11.00
C PHE A 662 -3.98 41.75 -11.26
N ASP A 663 -4.36 41.01 -10.21
CA ASP A 663 -5.34 39.92 -10.24
C ASP A 663 -6.75 40.34 -10.66
N THR A 664 -7.24 41.47 -10.14
CA THR A 664 -8.69 41.75 -10.16
C THR A 664 -9.10 42.81 -11.17
N GLU A 665 -8.19 43.69 -11.56
CA GLU A 665 -8.52 44.87 -12.38
C GLU A 665 -7.73 44.90 -13.71
N MET A 666 -6.71 44.04 -13.87
CA MET A 666 -5.87 43.99 -15.07
C MET A 666 -6.05 42.67 -15.88
N ASP A 667 -7.10 41.92 -15.57
CA ASP A 667 -7.59 40.75 -16.34
C ASP A 667 -8.61 41.22 -17.41
N ASN A 668 -8.11 41.90 -18.46
CA ASN A 668 -8.95 42.47 -19.54
C ASN A 668 -8.53 42.03 -20.96
N VAL A 669 -9.37 41.22 -21.62
CA VAL A 669 -9.10 40.57 -22.93
C VAL A 669 -8.93 41.58 -24.07
N ILE A 670 -9.22 42.86 -23.83
CA ILE A 670 -9.34 43.89 -24.85
C ILE A 670 -8.11 44.80 -24.92
N ASP A 671 -7.39 44.97 -23.82
CA ASP A 671 -6.28 45.91 -23.69
C ASP A 671 -5.27 45.36 -22.69
N ALA A 672 -3.99 45.39 -23.05
CA ALA A 672 -2.97 44.84 -22.17
C ALA A 672 -2.74 45.76 -20.96
N PRO A 673 -2.37 45.17 -19.81
CA PRO A 673 -2.00 45.89 -18.60
C PRO A 673 -1.07 47.06 -18.88
N ASP A 674 -1.52 48.26 -18.54
CA ASP A 674 -0.66 49.44 -18.50
C ASP A 674 -0.71 50.15 -17.14
N ILE A 675 0.23 51.06 -16.94
CA ILE A 675 0.32 51.83 -15.69
C ILE A 675 -0.90 52.72 -15.43
N PHE A 676 -1.66 53.11 -16.46
CA PHE A 676 -2.88 53.90 -16.30
C PHE A 676 -4.04 53.03 -15.84
N GLU A 677 -4.16 51.81 -16.35
CA GLU A 677 -5.11 50.80 -15.88
C GLU A 677 -4.82 50.40 -14.43
N PHE A 678 -3.56 50.16 -14.07
CA PHE A 678 -3.18 49.88 -12.68
C PHE A 678 -3.68 51.00 -11.73
N MET A 679 -3.53 52.25 -12.15
CA MET A 679 -3.98 53.41 -11.39
C MET A 679 -5.52 53.55 -11.37
N ASN A 680 -6.19 53.34 -12.50
CA ASN A 680 -7.64 53.51 -12.62
C ASN A 680 -8.43 52.35 -11.99
N GLY A 681 -7.98 51.10 -12.19
CA GLY A 681 -8.48 49.91 -11.50
C GLY A 681 -8.17 49.97 -9.99
N GLY A 682 -7.02 50.54 -9.65
CA GLY A 682 -6.65 50.94 -8.30
C GLY A 682 -7.71 51.80 -7.61
N ASP A 683 -8.49 52.66 -8.28
CA ASP A 683 -9.50 53.50 -7.61
C ASP A 683 -10.58 52.67 -6.87
N GLY A 684 -10.95 51.51 -7.40
CA GLY A 684 -11.90 50.58 -6.78
C GLY A 684 -11.32 49.90 -5.54
N LEU A 685 -10.07 49.45 -5.64
CA LEU A 685 -9.32 48.79 -4.57
C LEU A 685 -8.82 49.77 -3.51
N ILE A 686 -8.35 50.97 -3.86
CA ILE A 686 -7.97 52.06 -2.96
C ILE A 686 -9.21 52.52 -2.14
N ALA A 687 -10.39 52.54 -2.76
CA ALA A 687 -11.66 52.78 -2.03
C ALA A 687 -12.04 51.63 -1.08
N ARG A 688 -11.61 50.39 -1.38
CA ARG A 688 -11.79 49.20 -0.51
C ARG A 688 -10.74 49.15 0.61
N ALA A 689 -9.49 49.50 0.29
CA ALA A 689 -8.33 49.59 1.16
C ALA A 689 -8.51 50.66 2.26
N ARG A 690 -9.26 51.73 1.97
CA ARG A 690 -9.78 52.69 2.99
C ARG A 690 -10.54 52.03 4.14
N ARG A 691 -11.21 50.89 3.91
CA ARG A 691 -11.92 50.13 4.97
C ARG A 691 -11.00 49.23 5.78
N GLU A 692 -9.79 48.96 5.27
CA GLU A 692 -8.82 48.00 5.82
C GLU A 692 -7.59 48.69 6.45
N GLY A 693 -7.46 50.03 6.31
CA GLY A 693 -6.47 50.83 7.04
C GLY A 693 -5.21 51.22 6.25
N TYR A 694 -5.25 51.09 4.92
CA TYR A 694 -4.18 51.48 4.00
C TYR A 694 -4.01 53.02 3.88
N PRO A 695 -2.90 53.51 3.28
CA PRO A 695 -2.58 54.94 3.14
C PRO A 695 -3.67 55.76 2.44
N SER A 696 -3.59 57.10 2.57
CA SER A 696 -4.60 57.96 1.98
C SER A 696 -4.47 58.02 0.46
N GLU A 697 -5.59 57.99 -0.27
CA GLU A 697 -5.67 58.21 -1.74
C GLU A 697 -4.86 59.44 -2.19
N ASP A 698 -4.75 60.46 -1.32
CA ASP A 698 -3.97 61.67 -1.58
C ASP A 698 -2.46 61.40 -1.69
N ASP A 699 -1.92 60.41 -0.96
CA ASP A 699 -0.50 60.06 -0.98
C ASP A 699 -0.15 59.25 -2.25
N ILE A 700 -0.97 58.27 -2.63
CA ILE A 700 -0.80 57.49 -3.88
C ILE A 700 -0.93 58.40 -5.11
N MET A 701 -1.90 59.32 -5.10
CA MET A 701 -2.07 60.29 -6.20
C MET A 701 -0.99 61.37 -6.22
N LEU A 702 -0.31 61.63 -5.11
CA LEU A 702 0.87 62.51 -5.07
C LEU A 702 2.06 61.83 -5.77
N LEU A 703 2.29 60.55 -5.46
CA LEU A 703 3.31 59.70 -6.09
C LEU A 703 3.09 59.62 -7.60
N TYR A 704 1.86 59.34 -8.04
CA TYR A 704 1.51 59.31 -9.46
C TYR A 704 1.81 60.63 -10.20
N ARG A 705 1.46 61.77 -9.60
CA ARG A 705 1.74 63.09 -10.18
C ARG A 705 3.23 63.43 -10.25
N HIS A 706 4.06 62.74 -9.47
CA HIS A 706 5.51 62.88 -9.54
C HIS A 706 6.02 62.23 -10.83
N TYR A 707 5.74 60.94 -11.03
CA TYR A 707 6.20 60.18 -12.19
C TYR A 707 5.52 60.57 -13.53
N GLN A 708 4.37 61.25 -13.48
CA GLN A 708 3.77 61.89 -14.66
C GLN A 708 4.56 63.09 -15.21
N ARG A 709 5.38 63.75 -14.40
CA ARG A 709 6.13 64.96 -14.78
C ARG A 709 7.50 64.62 -15.33
#